data_AF-S9U358-F1
#
_entry.id   AF-S9U358-F1
#
_cell.length_a   1.000
_cell.length_b   1.000
_cell.length_c   1.000
_cell.angle_alpha   90.00
_cell.angle_beta   90.00
_cell.angle_gamma   90.00
#
_symmetry.space_group_name_H-M   'P 1'
#
loop_
_entity.id
_entity.type
_entity.pdbx_description
1 polymer ?
#
loop_
_entity_poly.entity_id
_entity_poly.type
_entity_poly.pdbx_seq_one_letter_code
_entity_poly.pdbx_strand_id
1 'polypeptide(L)'
;MELHVCTVFFFFFVGCYTLQNSFFPSTSMPSNMPRVVPGVLRVLLLLLLALAPASLALRTAPSKTAANVSNATCAFQYYALYETVEAYPVETVTVRYNTASETIGIGFDEDFGPVVATAEQRAMQYQNGWDQVLVRLEPTFYTDKVEGAPAWLDIAYRAAGVAEGYLTFDKMQAHLTNTWDGPQGLRHLAALPAVQDWVAAQMGFLAELAADPASGAYGRQLRRLLSLLDGIASGYNVHQDVECALPAGDRSQISAVHVAVADGLRASSSGGGGGSDADTWSLNRTTLFLLNAQAEVGDIVKAVHLQGKVAPRHGGRTAAEALRSLARRFPHYLADLHCSALVKVVPDEDLFVAHVTWNSFESMTRQHKTYVLERTDLEQGEQPGEAARKSITMSGYPGLISSIDDWYQTHRRLVVTETTIGVYNQSLFEEHLRPRTVPTFLRVLLANYLSSDLPSDWFDLFGRHNSGTYNNQWMVVRMAARPNAALPPNTFWVGEQLPAAAPPAAPGSVYSNVSYGLTAADLSTHLSATGYWASYNLPFFRDVDERSGTAAHRAEVGTLCSYNETPRARIFAREQLRVRTLGDVMQLMRSNDYREDPLSLIPNCSGTATGVCDPPRSAFLAVAARGDLNPPGGAERYGPSYPSLGHRNHGATDAKITSWRSMTAADDAAAGAGTVYVSYMVNGPTTAGGRLPRFRWRKGLFTSMPPVWGLPTYQRDVYVRLTAPGPDDRGSGAARPAAGYVVAAVCALVLVAAVVYVAAKARQAQQYAVPRGQPAAEAAPLLA
;
A
#
# COMPACT_ATOMS: atom_id res chain seq x y z
N MET A 1 -49.15 -16.63 -15.08
CA MET A 1 -48.11 -16.79 -16.13
C MET A 1 -47.54 -15.45 -16.59
N GLU A 2 -48.36 -14.42 -16.84
CA GLU A 2 -47.89 -13.12 -17.36
C GLU A 2 -46.97 -12.34 -16.39
N LEU A 3 -47.20 -12.44 -15.06
CA LEU A 3 -46.34 -11.77 -14.07
C LEU A 3 -44.91 -12.33 -14.05
N HIS A 4 -44.75 -13.66 -14.19
CA HIS A 4 -43.43 -14.31 -14.21
C HIS A 4 -42.64 -13.98 -15.47
N VAL A 5 -43.31 -13.82 -16.61
CA VAL A 5 -42.67 -13.43 -17.87
C VAL A 5 -42.15 -11.99 -17.77
N CYS A 6 -42.93 -11.06 -17.23
CA CYS A 6 -42.50 -9.67 -17.02
C CYS A 6 -41.31 -9.57 -16.03
N THR A 7 -41.29 -10.38 -14.97
CA THR A 7 -40.17 -10.40 -14.03
C THR A 7 -38.89 -10.95 -14.67
N VAL A 8 -38.98 -12.02 -15.46
CA VAL A 8 -37.82 -12.59 -16.18
C VAL A 8 -37.28 -11.59 -17.21
N PHE A 9 -38.14 -10.90 -17.95
CA PHE A 9 -37.70 -9.87 -18.89
C PHE A 9 -37.10 -8.65 -18.17
N PHE A 10 -37.63 -8.23 -17.03
CA PHE A 10 -37.05 -7.12 -16.26
C PHE A 10 -35.61 -7.42 -15.81
N PHE A 11 -35.35 -8.61 -15.24
CA PHE A 11 -34.00 -9.01 -14.84
C PHE A 11 -33.07 -9.23 -16.03
N PHE A 12 -33.59 -9.71 -17.17
CA PHE A 12 -32.81 -9.85 -18.40
C PHE A 12 -32.40 -8.47 -18.97
N PHE A 13 -33.31 -7.50 -19.02
CA PHE A 13 -33.04 -6.15 -19.50
C PHE A 13 -32.10 -5.37 -18.59
N VAL A 14 -32.24 -5.51 -17.27
CA VAL A 14 -31.29 -4.94 -16.30
C VAL A 14 -29.93 -5.60 -16.50
N GLY A 15 -29.86 -6.92 -16.66
CA GLY A 15 -28.61 -7.64 -16.96
C GLY A 15 -27.93 -7.15 -18.23
N CYS A 16 -28.67 -7.00 -19.34
CA CYS A 16 -28.14 -6.50 -20.61
C CYS A 16 -27.70 -5.03 -20.56
N TYR A 17 -28.46 -4.17 -19.86
CA TYR A 17 -28.09 -2.75 -19.70
C TYR A 17 -26.83 -2.59 -18.85
N THR A 18 -26.69 -3.41 -17.81
CA THR A 18 -25.50 -3.43 -16.95
C THR A 18 -24.29 -3.92 -17.74
N LEU A 19 -24.43 -5.03 -18.49
CA LEU A 19 -23.38 -5.56 -19.37
C LEU A 19 -22.96 -4.55 -20.46
N GLN A 20 -23.90 -3.87 -21.10
CA GLN A 20 -23.60 -2.91 -22.17
C GLN A 20 -22.83 -1.68 -21.66
N ASN A 21 -23.19 -1.16 -20.48
CA ASN A 21 -22.45 -0.06 -19.85
C ASN A 21 -21.10 -0.50 -19.25
N SER A 22 -20.92 -1.77 -18.92
CA SER A 22 -19.62 -2.33 -18.50
C SER A 22 -18.62 -2.47 -19.66
N PHE A 23 -19.10 -2.61 -20.91
CA PHE A 23 -18.22 -2.77 -22.08
C PHE A 23 -18.07 -1.50 -22.94
N PHE A 24 -19.00 -0.53 -22.86
CA PHE A 24 -18.93 0.72 -23.60
C PHE A 24 -19.34 1.92 -22.72
N PRO A 25 -18.38 2.63 -22.08
CA PRO A 25 -18.67 3.94 -21.53
C PRO A 25 -19.05 4.91 -22.65
N SER A 26 -19.94 5.86 -22.38
CA SER A 26 -20.67 6.70 -23.36
C SER A 26 -19.82 7.54 -24.33
N THR A 27 -18.49 7.48 -24.23
CA THR A 27 -17.53 8.27 -25.02
C THR A 27 -16.91 7.53 -26.21
N SER A 28 -17.18 6.23 -26.41
CA SER A 28 -16.52 5.40 -27.46
C SER A 28 -17.45 4.76 -28.51
N MET A 29 -18.66 5.27 -28.75
CA MET A 29 -19.53 4.73 -29.80
C MET A 29 -19.33 5.38 -31.19
N PRO A 30 -19.16 4.60 -32.27
CA PRO A 30 -19.25 5.09 -33.65
C PRO A 30 -20.64 5.66 -33.96
N SER A 31 -20.70 6.68 -34.81
CA SER A 31 -21.91 7.47 -35.17
C SER A 31 -23.06 6.69 -35.83
N ASN A 32 -22.90 5.39 -36.12
CA ASN A 32 -23.83 4.59 -36.94
C ASN A 32 -24.60 3.48 -36.18
N MET A 33 -24.68 3.49 -34.84
CA MET A 33 -25.56 2.57 -34.08
C MET A 33 -26.93 3.21 -33.70
N PRO A 34 -28.04 2.44 -33.73
CA PRO A 34 -29.34 2.92 -33.29
C PRO A 34 -29.37 3.14 -31.77
N ARG A 35 -29.63 4.38 -31.35
CA ARG A 35 -29.78 4.76 -29.94
C ARG A 35 -31.02 4.08 -29.32
N VAL A 36 -30.87 3.35 -28.23
CA VAL A 36 -32.02 3.03 -27.35
C VAL A 36 -32.36 4.33 -26.61
N VAL A 37 -33.40 5.01 -27.09
CA VAL A 37 -33.80 6.33 -26.61
C VAL A 37 -34.29 6.21 -25.15
N PRO A 38 -33.84 7.07 -24.21
CA PRO A 38 -34.29 7.12 -22.81
C PRO A 38 -35.81 7.20 -22.61
N GLY A 39 -36.56 7.55 -23.67
CA GLY A 39 -38.02 7.62 -23.68
C GLY A 39 -38.71 6.26 -23.48
N VAL A 40 -38.14 5.15 -23.95
CA VAL A 40 -38.78 3.82 -23.86
C VAL A 40 -38.81 3.32 -22.41
N LEU A 41 -37.75 3.56 -21.65
CA LEU A 41 -37.67 3.21 -20.23
C LEU A 41 -38.64 4.06 -19.37
N ARG A 42 -38.83 5.33 -19.76
CA ARG A 42 -39.75 6.26 -19.09
C ARG A 42 -41.22 5.86 -19.29
N VAL A 43 -41.57 5.36 -20.48
CA VAL A 43 -42.92 4.86 -20.80
C VAL A 43 -43.23 3.54 -20.06
N LEU A 44 -42.25 2.65 -19.95
CA LEU A 44 -42.39 1.39 -19.18
C LEU A 44 -42.52 1.63 -17.67
N LEU A 45 -41.79 2.61 -17.12
CA LEU A 45 -41.88 2.99 -15.71
C LEU A 45 -43.24 3.63 -15.36
N LEU A 46 -43.79 4.44 -16.26
CA LEU A 46 -45.10 5.06 -16.09
C LEU A 46 -46.26 4.05 -16.22
N LEU A 47 -46.12 3.03 -17.07
CA LEU A 47 -47.08 1.92 -17.18
C LEU A 47 -47.09 1.02 -15.93
N LEU A 48 -45.94 0.82 -15.28
CA LEU A 48 -45.82 0.05 -14.04
C LEU A 48 -46.40 0.79 -12.82
N LEU A 49 -46.28 2.11 -12.77
CA LEU A 49 -46.88 2.93 -11.71
C LEU A 49 -48.41 3.06 -11.83
N ALA A 50 -48.97 2.86 -13.02
CA ALA A 50 -50.42 2.92 -13.26
C ALA A 50 -51.19 1.65 -12.86
N LEU A 51 -50.49 0.56 -12.48
CA LEU A 51 -51.09 -0.76 -12.20
C LEU A 51 -51.03 -1.19 -10.72
N ALA A 52 -50.61 -0.31 -9.80
CA ALA A 52 -50.59 -0.62 -8.36
C ALA A 52 -51.92 -0.21 -7.68
N PRO A 53 -52.64 -1.11 -6.98
CA PRO A 53 -53.86 -0.75 -6.26
C PRO A 53 -53.55 0.02 -4.97
N ALA A 54 -54.37 1.03 -4.69
CA ALA A 54 -54.30 1.92 -3.54
C ALA A 54 -55.08 1.38 -2.33
N SER A 55 -54.39 1.18 -1.19
CA SER A 55 -54.91 1.09 0.20
C SER A 55 -53.70 0.79 1.11
N LEU A 56 -53.42 1.36 2.29
CA LEU A 56 -54.12 2.23 3.23
C LEU A 56 -53.07 2.88 4.19
N ALA A 57 -53.51 3.89 4.94
CA ALA A 57 -52.75 4.87 5.73
C ALA A 57 -52.07 4.40 7.04
N LEU A 58 -51.15 5.24 7.53
CA LEU A 58 -50.56 5.24 8.88
C LEU A 58 -51.61 5.36 10.01
N ARG A 59 -51.39 4.69 11.17
CA ARG A 59 -51.20 5.31 12.52
C ARG A 59 -51.10 4.29 13.69
N THR A 60 -50.12 4.55 14.56
CA THR A 60 -50.04 4.40 16.04
C THR A 60 -50.01 3.01 16.75
N ALA A 61 -49.05 2.91 17.68
CA ALA A 61 -48.71 1.82 18.64
C ALA A 61 -49.66 1.74 19.87
N PRO A 62 -49.39 1.01 20.99
CA PRO A 62 -48.58 -0.20 21.27
C PRO A 62 -49.35 -1.32 22.05
N SER A 63 -48.88 -2.58 22.09
CA SER A 63 -48.72 -3.40 23.33
C SER A 63 -48.52 -4.92 23.11
N LYS A 64 -47.49 -5.42 23.82
CA LYS A 64 -47.24 -6.71 24.51
C LYS A 64 -47.91 -8.04 24.07
N THR A 65 -47.00 -9.01 23.86
CA THR A 65 -47.05 -10.48 24.17
C THR A 65 -48.03 -11.34 23.35
N ALA A 66 -47.69 -12.50 22.77
CA ALA A 66 -46.50 -13.35 22.80
C ALA A 66 -46.57 -14.40 21.66
N ALA A 67 -45.41 -14.99 21.34
CA ALA A 67 -45.21 -16.36 20.83
C ALA A 67 -45.61 -16.69 19.37
N ASN A 68 -44.61 -16.66 18.50
CA ASN A 68 -44.20 -17.71 17.53
C ASN A 68 -43.73 -17.11 16.20
N VAL A 69 -42.47 -16.69 16.14
CA VAL A 69 -41.72 -16.59 14.87
C VAL A 69 -40.32 -17.16 15.12
N SER A 70 -40.19 -18.47 14.94
CA SER A 70 -38.92 -19.11 14.64
C SER A 70 -38.72 -19.10 13.12
N ASN A 71 -37.49 -18.77 12.69
CA ASN A 71 -36.95 -18.87 11.33
C ASN A 71 -37.43 -17.83 10.29
N ALA A 72 -36.94 -16.60 10.40
CA ALA A 72 -36.57 -15.76 9.23
C ALA A 72 -35.84 -14.46 9.65
N THR A 73 -34.75 -14.57 10.41
CA THR A 73 -33.80 -13.46 10.63
C THR A 73 -32.39 -14.00 10.73
N CYS A 74 -31.85 -14.42 9.59
CA CYS A 74 -30.42 -14.63 9.40
C CYS A 74 -30.09 -14.47 7.90
N ALA A 75 -30.18 -13.24 7.39
CA ALA A 75 -29.75 -12.91 6.02
C ALA A 75 -29.38 -11.43 5.80
N PHE A 76 -29.25 -10.63 6.87
CA PHE A 76 -28.83 -9.22 6.78
C PHE A 76 -27.65 -8.97 7.71
N GLN A 77 -26.46 -9.48 7.35
CA GLN A 77 -25.21 -9.07 8.02
C GLN A 77 -23.90 -9.29 7.24
N TYR A 78 -23.92 -9.74 5.98
CA TYR A 78 -22.67 -10.13 5.29
C TYR A 78 -22.24 -9.30 4.07
N TYR A 79 -22.92 -8.20 3.72
CA TYR A 79 -22.62 -7.44 2.49
C TYR A 79 -22.09 -5.99 2.68
N ALA A 80 -21.65 -5.60 3.88
CA ALA A 80 -21.14 -4.24 4.12
C ALA A 80 -19.64 -4.15 4.48
N LEU A 81 -18.86 -5.22 4.31
CA LEU A 81 -17.45 -5.22 4.76
C LEU A 81 -16.44 -4.77 3.70
N TYR A 82 -16.79 -4.73 2.41
CA TYR A 82 -15.84 -4.37 1.33
C TYR A 82 -16.53 -3.58 0.21
N GLU A 83 -16.03 -2.39 -0.09
CA GLU A 83 -16.34 -1.69 -1.35
C GLU A 83 -15.41 -2.23 -2.45
N THR A 84 -15.98 -2.71 -3.56
CA THR A 84 -15.23 -3.12 -4.77
C THR A 84 -14.92 -1.90 -5.63
N VAL A 85 -13.71 -1.87 -6.21
CA VAL A 85 -13.05 -0.65 -6.67
C VAL A 85 -13.13 -0.43 -8.20
N GLU A 86 -13.83 -1.30 -8.93
CA GLU A 86 -13.75 -1.36 -10.39
C GLU A 86 -14.44 -0.22 -11.16
N ALA A 87 -15.13 0.71 -10.48
CA ALA A 87 -15.92 1.78 -11.14
C ALA A 87 -15.23 3.15 -11.26
N TYR A 88 -13.95 3.30 -10.89
CA TYR A 88 -13.25 4.59 -10.96
C TYR A 88 -12.47 4.79 -12.26
N PRO A 89 -12.42 6.02 -12.80
CA PRO A 89 -11.64 6.32 -13.99
C PRO A 89 -10.16 5.99 -13.74
N VAL A 90 -9.56 5.32 -14.72
CA VAL A 90 -8.12 5.03 -14.72
C VAL A 90 -7.44 6.13 -15.52
N GLU A 91 -6.46 6.78 -14.91
CA GLU A 91 -5.54 7.65 -15.62
C GLU A 91 -4.32 6.83 -16.03
N THR A 92 -3.90 6.97 -17.28
CA THR A 92 -2.81 6.18 -17.86
C THR A 92 -1.79 7.11 -18.49
N VAL A 93 -0.53 6.94 -18.11
CA VAL A 93 0.62 7.57 -18.74
C VAL A 93 1.43 6.50 -19.46
N THR A 94 1.56 6.68 -20.78
CA THR A 94 2.39 5.82 -21.62
C THR A 94 3.63 6.58 -22.03
N VAL A 95 4.78 5.92 -21.91
CA VAL A 95 6.09 6.48 -22.18
C VAL A 95 6.73 5.74 -23.34
N ARG A 96 7.24 6.50 -24.32
CA ARG A 96 7.91 5.99 -25.53
C ARG A 96 9.39 6.36 -25.54
N TYR A 97 10.22 5.62 -26.28
CA TYR A 97 11.66 5.90 -26.41
C TYR A 97 12.07 6.11 -27.85
N ASN A 98 12.72 7.23 -28.12
CA ASN A 98 13.30 7.55 -29.42
C ASN A 98 14.78 7.14 -29.43
N THR A 99 15.12 6.18 -30.29
CA THR A 99 16.50 5.66 -30.40
C THR A 99 17.44 6.63 -31.11
N ALA A 100 16.93 7.49 -32.01
CA ALA A 100 17.77 8.43 -32.75
C ALA A 100 18.23 9.62 -31.89
N SER A 101 17.36 10.09 -30.98
CA SER A 101 17.67 11.19 -30.07
C SER A 101 18.04 10.75 -28.65
N GLU A 102 17.94 9.45 -28.35
CA GLU A 102 18.12 8.89 -27.00
C GLU A 102 17.25 9.60 -25.95
N THR A 103 15.97 9.81 -26.25
CA THR A 103 15.02 10.51 -25.38
C THR A 103 13.82 9.65 -25.02
N ILE A 104 13.27 9.91 -23.84
CA ILE A 104 12.04 9.34 -23.32
C ILE A 104 10.93 10.38 -23.48
N GLY A 105 9.82 10.03 -24.13
CA GLY A 105 8.71 10.94 -24.43
C GLY A 105 7.41 10.56 -23.72
N ILE A 106 6.68 11.57 -23.24
CA ILE A 106 5.34 11.46 -22.65
C ILE A 106 4.32 12.08 -23.60
N GLY A 107 3.20 11.39 -23.86
CA GLY A 107 2.10 11.91 -24.69
C GLY A 107 2.39 11.96 -26.20
N PHE A 108 3.48 11.32 -26.66
CA PHE A 108 3.83 11.20 -28.07
C PHE A 108 3.10 10.04 -28.76
N ASP A 109 2.92 10.19 -30.08
CA ASP A 109 2.38 9.17 -30.97
C ASP A 109 3.42 8.08 -31.32
N GLU A 110 3.02 7.18 -32.21
CA GLU A 110 3.85 6.04 -32.65
C GLU A 110 5.13 6.47 -33.36
N ASP A 111 5.15 7.64 -34.00
CA ASP A 111 6.29 8.13 -34.79
C ASP A 111 7.49 8.51 -33.91
N PHE A 112 7.27 8.81 -32.63
CA PHE A 112 8.34 9.09 -31.68
C PHE A 112 9.19 7.86 -31.35
N GLY A 113 8.59 6.66 -31.36
CA GLY A 113 9.27 5.40 -31.06
C GLY A 113 8.40 4.39 -30.30
N PRO A 114 8.94 3.19 -30.00
CA PRO A 114 8.21 2.15 -29.30
C PRO A 114 7.83 2.55 -27.88
N VAL A 115 6.72 1.99 -27.39
CA VAL A 115 6.34 2.06 -25.97
C VAL A 115 7.37 1.30 -25.14
N VAL A 116 7.72 1.87 -23.99
CA VAL A 116 8.72 1.29 -23.08
C VAL A 116 8.12 0.96 -21.72
N ALA A 117 7.24 1.83 -21.22
CA ALA A 117 6.60 1.63 -19.94
C ALA A 117 5.24 2.34 -19.91
N THR A 118 4.36 1.83 -19.05
CA THR A 118 3.06 2.42 -18.77
C THR A 118 2.85 2.48 -17.25
N ALA A 119 2.30 3.59 -16.79
CA ALA A 119 1.81 3.75 -15.43
C ALA A 119 0.29 4.02 -15.45
N GLU A 120 -0.45 3.37 -14.56
CA GLU A 120 -1.88 3.54 -14.37
C GLU A 120 -2.19 3.92 -12.92
N GLN A 121 -3.07 4.89 -12.72
CA GLN A 121 -3.53 5.31 -11.41
C GLN A 121 -5.04 5.32 -11.34
N ARG A 122 -5.57 4.74 -10.26
CA ARG A 122 -6.94 4.99 -9.78
C ARG A 122 -6.84 5.85 -8.53
N ALA A 123 -7.17 7.13 -8.66
CA ALA A 123 -7.14 8.09 -7.56
C ALA A 123 -8.38 7.96 -6.68
N MET A 124 -8.26 7.29 -5.53
CA MET A 124 -9.39 6.90 -4.68
C MET A 124 -9.15 7.23 -3.19
N GLN A 125 -8.07 7.92 -2.87
CA GLN A 125 -7.73 8.33 -1.51
C GLN A 125 -8.88 9.03 -0.76
N TYR A 126 -9.71 9.85 -1.43
CA TYR A 126 -10.84 10.52 -0.78
C TYR A 126 -12.05 9.61 -0.57
N GLN A 127 -12.13 8.51 -1.32
CA GLN A 127 -13.23 7.55 -1.32
C GLN A 127 -12.96 6.41 -0.36
N ASN A 128 -11.75 5.84 -0.37
CA ASN A 128 -11.40 4.69 0.45
C ASN A 128 -10.04 4.80 1.17
N GLY A 129 -9.33 5.90 0.98
CA GLY A 129 -8.03 6.13 1.60
C GLY A 129 -6.83 5.59 0.81
N TRP A 130 -7.02 4.90 -0.31
CA TRP A 130 -5.93 4.31 -1.09
C TRP A 130 -6.01 4.72 -2.56
N ASP A 131 -4.94 5.25 -3.11
CA ASP A 131 -4.78 5.23 -4.56
C ASP A 131 -4.23 3.86 -4.99
N GLN A 132 -4.64 3.35 -6.15
CA GLN A 132 -4.04 2.14 -6.72
C GLN A 132 -3.13 2.57 -7.87
N VAL A 133 -1.86 2.16 -7.83
CA VAL A 133 -0.85 2.51 -8.85
C VAL A 133 -0.26 1.22 -9.43
N LEU A 134 -0.23 1.11 -10.75
CA LEU A 134 0.32 -0.02 -11.47
C LEU A 134 1.33 0.49 -12.48
N VAL A 135 2.58 0.05 -12.38
CA VAL A 135 3.64 0.39 -13.34
C VAL A 135 4.12 -0.88 -14.01
N ARG A 136 4.14 -0.88 -15.35
CA ARG A 136 4.54 -2.03 -16.16
C ARG A 136 5.59 -1.63 -17.20
N LEU A 137 6.54 -2.52 -17.45
CA LEU A 137 7.42 -2.43 -18.62
C LEU A 137 6.76 -3.06 -19.84
N GLU A 138 6.99 -2.49 -21.02
CA GLU A 138 6.53 -3.03 -22.30
C GLU A 138 7.51 -4.11 -22.81
N PRO A 139 7.11 -5.39 -22.85
CA PRO A 139 8.00 -6.51 -23.16
C PRO A 139 8.66 -6.44 -24.53
N THR A 140 7.93 -5.98 -25.53
CA THR A 140 8.43 -5.85 -26.91
C THR A 140 9.63 -4.89 -27.01
N PHE A 141 9.84 -4.01 -26.03
CA PHE A 141 10.96 -3.07 -26.04
C PHE A 141 12.32 -3.73 -25.78
N TYR A 142 12.37 -4.86 -25.06
CA TYR A 142 13.63 -5.46 -24.59
C TYR A 142 13.77 -6.96 -24.89
N THR A 143 12.71 -7.66 -25.28
CA THR A 143 12.71 -9.13 -25.49
C THR A 143 13.59 -9.61 -26.65
N ASP A 144 13.61 -8.90 -27.78
CA ASP A 144 14.40 -9.26 -28.96
C ASP A 144 15.85 -8.72 -28.94
N LYS A 145 16.26 -8.08 -27.84
CA LYS A 145 17.56 -7.41 -27.73
C LYS A 145 18.54 -8.34 -27.01
N VAL A 146 19.69 -8.60 -27.66
CA VAL A 146 20.74 -9.51 -27.15
C VAL A 146 21.17 -9.11 -25.74
N GLU A 147 21.16 -10.08 -24.84
CA GLU A 147 21.68 -9.94 -23.49
C GLU A 147 23.19 -9.65 -23.53
N GLY A 148 23.57 -8.41 -23.19
CA GLY A 148 24.94 -7.92 -23.35
C GLY A 148 25.07 -6.48 -23.89
N ALA A 149 23.97 -5.85 -24.32
CA ALA A 149 23.89 -4.40 -24.49
C ALA A 149 23.24 -3.75 -23.24
N PRO A 150 24.01 -3.41 -22.18
CA PRO A 150 23.51 -3.09 -20.84
C PRO A 150 22.64 -1.82 -20.70
N ALA A 151 22.21 -1.16 -21.77
CA ALA A 151 21.42 0.08 -21.68
C ALA A 151 19.90 -0.12 -21.64
N TRP A 152 19.36 -1.18 -22.27
CA TRP A 152 17.92 -1.20 -22.59
C TRP A 152 16.99 -1.38 -21.38
N LEU A 153 17.32 -2.30 -20.47
CA LEU A 153 16.52 -2.49 -19.25
C LEU A 153 16.72 -1.34 -18.27
N ASP A 154 17.90 -0.71 -18.24
CA ASP A 154 18.15 0.48 -17.44
C ASP A 154 17.28 1.66 -17.95
N ILE A 155 17.19 1.83 -19.27
CA ILE A 155 16.26 2.78 -19.93
C ILE A 155 14.81 2.43 -19.58
N ALA A 156 14.44 1.15 -19.60
CA ALA A 156 13.07 0.73 -19.31
C ALA A 156 12.67 1.02 -17.86
N TYR A 157 13.55 0.75 -16.89
CA TYR A 157 13.33 1.11 -15.50
C TYR A 157 13.25 2.63 -15.31
N ARG A 158 14.11 3.40 -16.00
CA ARG A 158 14.02 4.86 -15.98
C ARG A 158 12.71 5.36 -16.58
N ALA A 159 12.25 4.80 -17.69
CA ALA A 159 10.97 5.15 -18.31
C ALA A 159 9.78 4.81 -17.42
N ALA A 160 9.82 3.68 -16.71
CA ALA A 160 8.82 3.32 -15.69
C ALA A 160 8.77 4.36 -14.57
N GLY A 161 9.94 4.82 -14.11
CA GLY A 161 10.04 5.88 -13.12
C GLY A 161 9.46 7.19 -13.65
N VAL A 162 9.79 7.58 -14.88
CA VAL A 162 9.23 8.78 -15.53
C VAL A 162 7.72 8.71 -15.59
N ALA A 163 7.16 7.57 -16.00
CA ALA A 163 5.72 7.35 -16.09
C ALA A 163 5.04 7.55 -14.72
N GLU A 164 5.58 6.95 -13.65
CA GLU A 164 5.03 7.08 -12.29
C GLU A 164 5.20 8.50 -11.73
N GLY A 165 6.39 9.08 -11.85
CA GLY A 165 6.71 10.40 -11.32
C GLY A 165 5.84 11.49 -11.94
N TYR A 166 5.58 11.38 -13.24
CA TYR A 166 4.66 12.27 -13.95
C TYR A 166 3.21 12.03 -13.50
N LEU A 167 2.73 10.78 -13.59
CA LEU A 167 1.35 10.43 -13.26
C LEU A 167 0.96 10.79 -11.81
N THR A 168 1.87 10.59 -10.87
CA THR A 168 1.59 10.76 -9.44
C THR A 168 2.06 12.12 -8.88
N PHE A 169 2.39 13.08 -9.74
CA PHE A 169 2.93 14.40 -9.39
C PHE A 169 2.19 15.09 -8.24
N ASP A 170 0.87 15.27 -8.37
CA ASP A 170 0.04 15.94 -7.35
C ASP A 170 0.13 15.25 -5.97
N LYS A 171 0.17 13.91 -5.99
CA LYS A 171 0.26 13.10 -4.77
C LYS A 171 1.65 13.16 -4.15
N MET A 172 2.69 13.20 -4.98
CA MET A 172 4.07 13.41 -4.53
C MET A 172 4.24 14.78 -3.90
N GLN A 173 3.71 15.85 -4.52
CA GLN A 173 3.79 17.21 -3.98
C GLN A 173 3.09 17.32 -2.62
N ALA A 174 1.88 16.75 -2.49
CA ALA A 174 1.17 16.70 -1.22
C ALA A 174 1.94 15.91 -0.15
N HIS A 175 2.50 14.75 -0.51
CA HIS A 175 3.26 13.92 0.43
C HIS A 175 4.54 14.61 0.90
N LEU A 176 5.35 15.16 -0.03
CA LEU A 176 6.54 15.94 0.25
C LEU A 176 6.23 17.13 1.19
N THR A 177 5.18 17.89 0.89
CA THR A 177 4.79 19.02 1.73
C THR A 177 4.52 18.59 3.17
N ASN A 178 3.86 17.44 3.35
CA ASN A 178 3.48 16.92 4.66
C ASN A 178 4.67 16.35 5.43
N THR A 179 5.50 15.51 4.81
CA THR A 179 6.54 14.71 5.48
C THR A 179 7.94 15.31 5.39
N TRP A 180 8.24 16.06 4.32
CA TRP A 180 9.56 16.65 4.07
C TRP A 180 9.67 18.08 4.61
N ASP A 181 8.71 18.95 4.25
CA ASP A 181 8.82 20.41 4.46
C ASP A 181 8.24 20.94 5.77
N GLY A 182 7.44 20.13 6.47
CA GLY A 182 6.79 20.54 7.71
C GLY A 182 7.77 20.96 8.83
N PRO A 183 7.28 21.57 9.92
CA PRO A 183 8.13 22.02 11.03
C PRO A 183 8.94 20.91 11.72
N GLN A 184 8.45 19.67 11.61
CA GLN A 184 9.11 18.43 12.05
C GLN A 184 9.46 17.51 10.87
N GLY A 185 9.44 18.05 9.65
CA GLY A 185 9.70 17.30 8.43
C GLY A 185 11.15 16.88 8.26
N LEU A 186 11.35 15.88 7.40
CA LEU A 186 12.63 15.20 7.19
C LEU A 186 13.74 16.15 6.74
N ARG A 187 13.41 17.23 6.01
CA ARG A 187 14.40 18.18 5.46
C ARG A 187 15.36 18.71 6.51
N HIS A 188 14.89 18.87 7.75
CA HIS A 188 15.69 19.44 8.83
C HIS A 188 16.84 18.52 9.26
N LEU A 189 16.63 17.21 9.21
CA LEU A 189 17.66 16.21 9.48
C LEU A 189 18.50 15.94 8.23
N ALA A 190 17.84 15.84 7.07
CA ALA A 190 18.49 15.68 5.78
C ALA A 190 19.50 16.80 5.48
N ALA A 191 19.16 18.06 5.77
CA ALA A 191 20.02 19.21 5.47
C ALA A 191 21.27 19.34 6.36
N LEU A 192 21.48 18.45 7.34
CA LEU A 192 22.69 18.44 8.14
C LEU A 192 23.90 18.09 7.24
N PRO A 193 24.99 18.88 7.22
CA PRO A 193 26.13 18.63 6.33
C PRO A 193 26.70 17.21 6.46
N ALA A 194 26.87 16.72 7.69
CA ALA A 194 27.38 15.37 7.93
C ALA A 194 26.44 14.26 7.41
N VAL A 195 25.13 14.52 7.31
CA VAL A 195 24.16 13.59 6.70
C VAL A 195 24.26 13.65 5.17
N GLN A 196 24.43 14.84 4.59
CA GLN A 196 24.67 15.00 3.16
C GLN A 196 25.97 14.30 2.72
N ASP A 197 27.06 14.48 3.47
CA ASP A 197 28.34 13.81 3.20
C ASP A 197 28.21 12.29 3.28
N TRP A 198 27.45 11.80 4.27
CA TRP A 198 27.16 10.38 4.42
C TRP A 198 26.43 9.83 3.21
N VAL A 199 25.35 10.48 2.80
CA VAL A 199 24.49 10.05 1.69
C VAL A 199 25.24 10.13 0.38
N ALA A 200 26.05 11.18 0.16
CA ALA A 200 26.91 11.28 -1.02
C ALA A 200 27.90 10.10 -1.11
N ALA A 201 28.56 9.75 0.01
CA ALA A 201 29.45 8.59 0.06
C ALA A 201 28.70 7.26 -0.15
N GLN A 202 27.48 7.14 0.38
CA GLN A 202 26.65 5.94 0.20
C GLN A 202 26.20 5.80 -1.25
N MET A 203 25.69 6.86 -1.88
CA MET A 203 25.30 6.86 -3.29
C MET A 203 26.50 6.59 -4.21
N GLY A 204 27.69 7.09 -3.87
CA GLY A 204 28.93 6.75 -4.55
C GLY A 204 29.22 5.25 -4.50
N PHE A 205 29.15 4.65 -3.31
CA PHE A 205 29.30 3.19 -3.15
C PHE A 205 28.24 2.39 -3.91
N LEU A 206 26.97 2.84 -3.93
CA LEU A 206 25.92 2.19 -4.70
C LEU A 206 26.23 2.22 -6.20
N ALA A 207 26.77 3.33 -6.72
CA ALA A 207 27.20 3.44 -8.10
C ALA A 207 28.39 2.51 -8.42
N GLU A 208 29.39 2.42 -7.53
CA GLU A 208 30.51 1.48 -7.66
C GLU A 208 30.02 0.03 -7.71
N LEU A 209 29.16 -0.36 -6.77
CA LEU A 209 28.60 -1.71 -6.67
C LEU A 209 27.71 -2.06 -7.87
N ALA A 210 26.92 -1.09 -8.34
CA ALA A 210 26.06 -1.24 -9.51
C ALA A 210 26.87 -1.35 -10.81
N ALA A 211 28.04 -0.72 -10.90
CA ALA A 211 28.92 -0.75 -12.08
C ALA A 211 29.77 -2.02 -12.17
N ASP A 212 30.14 -2.60 -11.02
CA ASP A 212 31.04 -3.76 -10.95
C ASP A 212 30.39 -5.05 -11.51
N PRO A 213 30.96 -5.66 -12.56
CA PRO A 213 30.51 -6.96 -13.07
C PRO A 213 30.54 -8.09 -12.04
N ALA A 214 31.47 -8.04 -11.07
CA ALA A 214 31.59 -9.06 -10.01
C ALA A 214 30.41 -9.04 -9.02
N SER A 215 29.62 -7.96 -9.00
CA SER A 215 28.38 -7.87 -8.23
C SER A 215 27.22 -8.71 -8.80
N GLY A 216 27.38 -9.28 -10.00
CA GLY A 216 26.44 -10.20 -10.61
C GLY A 216 25.01 -9.65 -10.75
N ALA A 217 24.00 -10.51 -10.57
CA ALA A 217 22.59 -10.12 -10.65
C ALA A 217 22.18 -9.06 -9.61
N TYR A 218 22.84 -9.06 -8.44
CA TYR A 218 22.61 -8.09 -7.37
C TYR A 218 22.98 -6.67 -7.83
N GLY A 219 24.19 -6.48 -8.36
CA GLY A 219 24.64 -5.18 -8.89
C GLY A 219 23.81 -4.71 -10.10
N ARG A 220 23.46 -5.63 -11.01
CA ARG A 220 22.61 -5.32 -12.17
C ARG A 220 21.21 -4.85 -11.74
N GLN A 221 20.59 -5.52 -10.78
CA GLN A 221 19.26 -5.11 -10.29
C GLN A 221 19.34 -3.81 -9.50
N LEU A 222 20.40 -3.60 -8.71
CA LEU A 222 20.64 -2.35 -8.01
C LEU A 222 20.71 -1.18 -9.00
N ARG A 223 21.46 -1.32 -10.09
CA ARG A 223 21.55 -0.31 -11.16
C ARG A 223 20.17 0.10 -11.68
N ARG A 224 19.31 -0.88 -11.97
CA ARG A 224 17.95 -0.68 -12.48
C ARG A 224 17.04 0.01 -11.46
N LEU A 225 17.11 -0.36 -10.19
CA LEU A 225 16.37 0.33 -9.11
C LEU A 225 16.83 1.79 -8.96
N LEU A 226 18.12 2.07 -9.13
CA LEU A 226 18.63 3.44 -9.17
C LEU A 226 18.11 4.19 -10.42
N SER A 227 18.04 3.55 -11.59
CA SER A 227 17.43 4.13 -12.79
C SER A 227 15.94 4.44 -12.60
N LEU A 228 15.20 3.59 -11.89
CA LEU A 228 13.80 3.82 -11.53
C LEU A 228 13.64 5.08 -10.66
N LEU A 229 14.47 5.22 -9.62
CA LEU A 229 14.49 6.44 -8.78
C LEU A 229 14.79 7.68 -9.61
N ASP A 230 15.81 7.63 -10.47
CA ASP A 230 16.19 8.75 -11.33
C ASP A 230 15.03 9.12 -12.26
N GLY A 231 14.32 8.11 -12.78
CA GLY A 231 13.11 8.29 -13.58
C GLY A 231 11.98 8.99 -12.84
N ILE A 232 11.70 8.61 -11.58
CA ILE A 232 10.64 9.24 -10.77
C ILE A 232 10.91 10.73 -10.58
N ALA A 233 12.15 11.10 -10.25
CA ALA A 233 12.53 12.51 -10.14
C ALA A 233 12.36 13.26 -11.46
N SER A 234 12.79 12.66 -12.59
CA SER A 234 12.60 13.25 -13.91
C SER A 234 11.13 13.43 -14.29
N GLY A 235 10.29 12.42 -14.08
CA GLY A 235 8.86 12.49 -14.38
C GLY A 235 8.15 13.56 -13.56
N TYR A 236 8.49 13.66 -12.27
CA TYR A 236 7.97 14.71 -11.38
C TYR A 236 8.33 16.11 -11.88
N ASN A 237 9.61 16.36 -12.20
CA ASN A 237 10.08 17.67 -12.64
C ASN A 237 9.49 18.05 -14.00
N VAL A 238 9.34 17.09 -14.92
CA VAL A 238 8.68 17.35 -16.21
C VAL A 238 7.23 17.76 -16.03
N HIS A 239 6.47 17.09 -15.16
CA HIS A 239 5.10 17.50 -14.87
C HIS A 239 5.06 18.91 -14.29
N GLN A 240 5.97 19.23 -13.36
CA GLN A 240 6.08 20.56 -12.77
C GLN A 240 6.31 21.64 -13.84
N ASP A 241 7.25 21.42 -14.76
CA ASP A 241 7.57 22.37 -15.82
C ASP A 241 6.35 22.60 -16.74
N VAL A 242 5.58 21.55 -17.03
CA VAL A 242 4.32 21.65 -17.81
C VAL A 242 3.27 22.47 -17.07
N GLU A 243 3.02 22.18 -15.79
CA GLU A 243 2.06 22.95 -14.97
C GLU A 243 2.47 24.42 -14.82
N CYS A 244 3.78 24.71 -14.69
CA CYS A 244 4.29 26.08 -14.60
C CYS A 244 4.22 26.84 -15.94
N ALA A 245 4.24 26.14 -17.07
CA ALA A 245 4.19 26.75 -18.41
C ALA A 245 2.75 27.06 -18.90
N LEU A 246 1.72 26.43 -18.31
CA LEU A 246 0.32 26.57 -18.75
C LEU A 246 -0.42 27.66 -17.96
N PRO A 247 -1.11 28.62 -18.62
CA PRO A 247 -2.06 29.50 -17.94
C PRO A 247 -3.21 28.69 -17.33
N ALA A 248 -3.61 29.03 -16.10
CA ALA A 248 -4.70 28.35 -15.39
C ALA A 248 -6.00 28.34 -16.22
N GLY A 249 -6.32 27.20 -16.86
CA GLY A 249 -7.59 27.04 -17.57
C GLY A 249 -7.63 26.06 -18.73
N ASP A 250 -6.49 25.68 -19.33
CA ASP A 250 -6.49 24.77 -20.49
C ASP A 250 -5.61 23.53 -20.27
N ARG A 251 -6.18 22.54 -19.58
CA ARG A 251 -5.57 21.20 -19.41
C ARG A 251 -5.67 20.33 -20.66
N SER A 252 -6.24 20.83 -21.77
CA SER A 252 -6.46 20.04 -22.99
C SER A 252 -5.25 19.99 -23.93
N GLN A 253 -4.17 20.69 -23.61
CA GLN A 253 -2.91 20.67 -24.35
C GLN A 253 -1.75 20.20 -23.47
N ILE A 254 -1.70 18.90 -23.15
CA ILE A 254 -0.41 18.28 -22.82
C ILE A 254 0.37 18.28 -24.14
N SER A 255 1.24 19.27 -24.33
CA SER A 255 2.23 19.23 -25.40
C SER A 255 3.18 18.07 -25.10
N ALA A 256 3.56 17.32 -26.12
CA ALA A 256 4.42 16.17 -25.94
C ALA A 256 5.77 16.60 -25.35
N VAL A 257 6.19 16.02 -24.21
CA VAL A 257 7.40 16.43 -23.47
C VAL A 257 8.43 15.31 -23.41
N HIS A 258 9.70 15.65 -23.65
CA HIS A 258 10.80 14.70 -23.70
C HIS A 258 11.79 14.89 -22.53
N VAL A 259 12.36 13.78 -22.08
CA VAL A 259 13.44 13.67 -21.09
C VAL A 259 14.62 13.02 -21.79
N ALA A 260 15.79 13.67 -21.81
CA ALA A 260 17.00 13.04 -22.34
C ALA A 260 17.42 11.84 -21.46
N VAL A 261 17.85 10.74 -22.07
CA VAL A 261 18.42 9.59 -21.35
C VAL A 261 19.79 9.90 -20.77
N ALA A 262 20.58 10.73 -21.48
CA ALA A 262 21.90 11.19 -21.04
C ALA A 262 21.87 12.23 -19.90
N ASP A 263 20.71 12.82 -19.60
CA ASP A 263 20.52 13.64 -18.41
C ASP A 263 20.44 12.74 -17.17
N GLY A 264 21.56 12.10 -16.83
CA GLY A 264 21.85 11.81 -15.42
C GLY A 264 21.59 13.11 -14.67
N LEU A 265 20.72 13.04 -13.65
CA LEU A 265 20.01 14.21 -13.12
C LEU A 265 20.90 15.45 -13.11
N ARG A 266 20.39 16.57 -13.63
CA ARG A 266 20.98 17.88 -13.39
C ARG A 266 21.37 17.93 -11.92
N ALA A 267 22.68 17.94 -11.66
CA ALA A 267 23.19 18.33 -10.37
C ALA A 267 22.68 19.77 -10.20
N SER A 268 21.58 19.95 -9.45
CA SER A 268 21.22 21.29 -9.02
C SER A 268 22.41 21.75 -8.20
N SER A 269 23.13 22.74 -8.74
CA SER A 269 24.24 23.39 -8.10
C SER A 269 23.92 23.63 -6.63
N SER A 270 24.80 23.16 -5.77
CA SER A 270 24.91 23.68 -4.41
C SER A 270 24.89 25.20 -4.48
N GLY A 271 23.97 25.82 -3.74
CA GLY A 271 23.69 27.25 -3.81
C GLY A 271 24.93 28.14 -3.75
N GLY A 272 24.91 29.18 -4.57
CA GLY A 272 25.87 30.27 -4.54
C GLY A 272 25.64 31.27 -5.67
N GLY A 273 24.97 32.38 -5.36
CA GLY A 273 25.05 33.62 -6.14
C GLY A 273 23.72 34.11 -6.70
N GLY A 274 23.32 35.33 -6.31
CA GLY A 274 22.01 35.90 -6.58
C GLY A 274 21.70 36.17 -8.05
N GLY A 275 20.43 35.94 -8.40
CA GLY A 275 19.80 36.34 -9.66
C GLY A 275 18.29 36.28 -9.44
N SER A 276 17.58 37.35 -9.79
CA SER A 276 16.17 37.57 -9.51
C SER A 276 15.26 36.95 -10.58
N ASP A 277 15.20 35.63 -10.64
CA ASP A 277 14.10 34.88 -11.24
C ASP A 277 13.54 33.95 -10.16
N ALA A 278 12.23 33.74 -10.12
CA ALA A 278 11.61 32.91 -9.09
C ALA A 278 12.09 31.46 -9.23
N ASP A 279 13.15 31.10 -8.49
CA ASP A 279 13.74 29.77 -8.43
C ASP A 279 12.65 28.71 -8.16
N THR A 280 12.20 28.04 -9.21
CA THR A 280 11.31 26.88 -9.08
C THR A 280 12.14 25.75 -8.50
N TRP A 281 11.81 25.34 -7.26
CA TRP A 281 12.39 24.16 -6.63
C TRP A 281 12.22 22.94 -7.54
N SER A 282 13.29 22.15 -7.73
CA SER A 282 13.27 20.88 -8.48
C SER A 282 13.59 19.70 -7.55
N LEU A 283 12.91 18.59 -7.76
CA LEU A 283 13.15 17.34 -7.05
C LEU A 283 14.45 16.73 -7.57
N ASN A 284 15.54 16.89 -6.82
CA ASN A 284 16.83 16.30 -7.15
C ASN A 284 16.99 14.87 -6.61
N ARG A 285 18.00 14.15 -7.12
CA ARG A 285 18.27 12.74 -6.80
C ARG A 285 18.43 12.50 -5.31
N THR A 286 19.22 13.35 -4.66
CA THR A 286 19.55 13.22 -3.23
C THR A 286 18.31 13.38 -2.37
N THR A 287 17.42 14.30 -2.73
CA THR A 287 16.15 14.52 -2.02
C THR A 287 15.25 13.30 -2.13
N LEU A 288 15.05 12.77 -3.34
CA LEU A 288 14.23 11.57 -3.55
C LEU A 288 14.84 10.32 -2.89
N PHE A 289 16.17 10.18 -2.94
CA PHE A 289 16.89 9.11 -2.26
C PHE A 289 16.66 9.17 -0.74
N LEU A 290 16.82 10.37 -0.14
CA LEU A 290 16.58 10.59 1.28
C LEU A 290 15.12 10.38 1.69
N LEU A 291 14.16 10.72 0.82
CA LEU A 291 12.75 10.44 1.03
C LEU A 291 12.47 8.93 1.08
N ASN A 292 13.12 8.15 0.21
CA ASN A 292 13.05 6.68 0.24
C ASN A 292 13.80 6.08 1.45
N ALA A 293 14.88 6.74 1.89
CA ALA A 293 15.65 6.39 3.07
C ALA A 293 15.09 6.98 4.39
N GLN A 294 13.84 7.45 4.41
CA GLN A 294 13.33 8.23 5.55
C GLN A 294 13.40 7.52 6.90
N ALA A 295 13.21 6.20 6.92
CA ALA A 295 13.32 5.39 8.12
C ALA A 295 14.77 5.14 8.58
N GLU A 296 15.76 5.48 7.74
CA GLU A 296 17.19 5.30 8.00
C GLU A 296 17.86 6.59 8.48
N VAL A 297 17.32 7.75 8.07
CA VAL A 297 17.93 9.06 8.36
C VAL A 297 18.13 9.26 9.86
N GLY A 298 17.21 8.79 10.70
CA GLY A 298 17.37 8.82 12.16
C GLY A 298 18.61 8.09 12.66
N ASP A 299 18.87 6.90 12.14
CA ASP A 299 20.05 6.10 12.52
C ASP A 299 21.34 6.70 11.96
N ILE A 300 21.31 7.26 10.75
CA ILE A 300 22.42 8.02 10.17
C ILE A 300 22.74 9.24 11.05
N VAL A 301 21.71 9.99 11.47
CA VAL A 301 21.85 11.14 12.36
C VAL A 301 22.49 10.71 13.69
N LYS A 302 22.05 9.59 14.29
CA LYS A 302 22.70 9.04 15.49
C LYS A 302 24.18 8.76 15.24
N ALA A 303 24.50 8.04 14.16
CA ALA A 303 25.88 7.67 13.83
C ALA A 303 26.80 8.88 13.63
N VAL A 304 26.41 9.89 12.85
CA VAL A 304 27.28 11.05 12.58
C VAL A 304 27.52 11.91 13.83
N HIS A 305 26.56 11.96 14.77
CA HIS A 305 26.77 12.65 16.04
C HIS A 305 27.69 11.86 16.98
N LEU A 306 27.48 10.55 17.10
CA LEU A 306 28.30 9.69 17.97
C LEU A 306 29.74 9.57 17.46
N GLN A 307 29.95 9.55 16.15
CA GLN A 307 31.28 9.51 15.51
C GLN A 307 32.01 10.88 15.53
N GLY A 308 31.47 11.91 16.19
CA GLY A 308 32.09 13.23 16.28
C GLY A 308 32.15 14.01 14.97
N LYS A 309 31.36 13.63 13.96
CA LYS A 309 31.33 14.29 12.63
C LYS A 309 30.49 15.58 12.61
N VAL A 310 29.79 15.88 13.70
CA VAL A 310 29.03 17.12 13.87
C VAL A 310 29.76 17.99 14.88
N ALA A 311 30.13 19.21 14.47
CA ALA A 311 30.82 20.14 15.34
C ALA A 311 29.97 20.46 16.60
N PRO A 312 30.58 20.56 17.79
CA PRO A 312 29.87 21.01 18.99
C PRO A 312 29.25 22.39 18.74
N ARG A 313 27.95 22.55 18.99
CA ARG A 313 27.34 23.88 18.96
C ARG A 313 27.95 24.76 20.06
N HIS A 314 28.03 26.06 19.81
CA HIS A 314 28.37 27.05 20.84
C HIS A 314 27.53 26.79 22.10
N GLY A 315 28.19 26.52 23.23
CA GLY A 315 27.54 26.13 24.49
C GLY A 315 27.90 24.75 25.05
N GLY A 316 28.86 24.02 24.46
CA GLY A 316 29.52 22.87 25.13
C GLY A 316 28.67 21.61 25.32
N ARG A 317 27.58 21.43 24.57
CA ARG A 317 26.73 20.23 24.68
C ARG A 317 27.47 18.98 24.19
N THR A 318 27.31 17.88 24.92
CA THR A 318 27.76 16.55 24.50
C THR A 318 26.93 16.00 23.33
N ALA A 319 27.45 15.03 22.58
CA ALA A 319 26.71 14.36 21.50
C ALA A 319 25.39 13.75 21.98
N ALA A 320 25.40 13.13 23.17
CA ALA A 320 24.20 12.56 23.78
C ALA A 320 23.11 13.62 24.10
N GLU A 321 23.50 14.81 24.57
CA GLU A 321 22.55 15.91 24.83
C GLU A 321 21.97 16.48 23.52
N ALA A 322 22.80 16.60 22.48
CA ALA A 322 22.36 17.02 21.16
C ALA A 322 21.33 16.04 20.58
N LEU A 323 21.62 14.74 20.63
CA LEU A 323 20.71 13.69 20.17
C LEU A 323 19.41 13.66 20.95
N ARG A 324 19.44 13.79 22.29
CA ARG A 324 18.21 13.91 23.11
C ARG A 324 17.39 15.13 22.72
N SER A 325 18.03 16.26 22.41
CA SER A 325 17.34 17.46 21.94
C SER A 325 16.71 17.28 20.56
N LEU A 326 17.39 16.58 19.65
CA LEU A 326 16.86 16.27 18.32
C LEU A 326 15.71 15.27 18.41
N ALA A 327 15.84 14.21 19.21
CA ALA A 327 14.80 13.21 19.40
C ALA A 327 13.49 13.80 19.96
N ARG A 328 13.58 14.81 20.85
CA ARG A 328 12.37 15.55 21.29
C ARG A 328 11.73 16.38 20.18
N ARG A 329 12.53 16.91 19.25
CA ARG A 329 12.05 17.76 18.16
C ARG A 329 11.55 16.96 16.96
N PHE A 330 12.16 15.81 16.69
CA PHE A 330 11.89 14.93 15.56
C PHE A 330 11.68 13.48 16.05
N PRO A 331 10.69 13.24 16.92
CA PRO A 331 10.50 11.93 17.55
C PRO A 331 10.25 10.83 16.52
N HIS A 332 9.50 11.14 15.45
CA HIS A 332 9.20 10.20 14.37
C HIS A 332 10.45 9.50 13.80
N TYR A 333 11.52 10.26 13.53
CA TYR A 333 12.72 9.70 12.91
C TYR A 333 13.71 9.14 13.93
N LEU A 334 13.72 9.64 15.17
CA LEU A 334 14.81 9.37 16.12
C LEU A 334 14.42 8.53 17.34
N ALA A 335 13.14 8.39 17.64
CA ALA A 335 12.65 7.78 18.87
C ALA A 335 11.46 6.83 18.66
N ASP A 336 10.61 7.12 17.69
CA ASP A 336 9.42 6.32 17.45
C ASP A 336 9.80 4.97 16.83
N LEU A 337 9.24 3.92 17.40
CA LEU A 337 9.25 2.58 16.81
C LEU A 337 7.89 2.35 16.19
N HIS A 338 7.85 1.53 15.16
CA HIS A 338 6.61 1.29 14.47
C HIS A 338 6.33 -0.15 14.10
N CYS A 339 5.05 -0.41 14.27
CA CYS A 339 4.25 -1.46 13.69
C CYS A 339 3.89 -2.64 14.61
N SER A 340 2.78 -3.26 14.25
CA SER A 340 2.31 -4.53 14.80
C SER A 340 2.04 -5.48 13.64
N ALA A 341 2.45 -6.74 13.73
CA ALA A 341 2.20 -7.75 12.71
C ALA A 341 1.66 -9.07 13.30
N LEU A 342 0.92 -9.81 12.49
CA LEU A 342 0.37 -11.13 12.83
C LEU A 342 0.51 -12.08 11.63
N VAL A 343 1.11 -13.24 11.86
CA VAL A 343 0.99 -14.41 10.97
C VAL A 343 0.10 -15.42 11.69
N LYS A 344 -1.03 -15.81 11.09
CA LYS A 344 -2.01 -16.70 11.74
C LYS A 344 -2.31 -17.90 10.87
N VAL A 345 -2.08 -19.09 11.44
CA VAL A 345 -2.47 -20.36 10.82
C VAL A 345 -3.89 -20.70 11.27
N VAL A 346 -4.78 -20.95 10.31
CA VAL A 346 -6.06 -21.62 10.51
C VAL A 346 -5.96 -22.96 9.77
N PRO A 347 -5.64 -24.07 10.47
CA PRO A 347 -5.32 -25.34 9.84
C PRO A 347 -6.37 -25.78 8.82
N ASP A 348 -5.90 -26.25 7.67
CA ASP A 348 -6.69 -26.67 6.52
C ASP A 348 -7.57 -25.58 5.90
N GLU A 349 -7.59 -24.35 6.43
CA GLU A 349 -8.46 -23.29 5.96
C GLU A 349 -7.66 -22.17 5.28
N ASP A 350 -6.80 -21.48 6.02
CA ASP A 350 -6.07 -20.31 5.53
C ASP A 350 -4.83 -19.96 6.37
N LEU A 351 -3.94 -19.14 5.79
CA LEU A 351 -2.74 -18.60 6.42
C LEU A 351 -2.75 -17.10 6.22
N PHE A 352 -3.11 -16.37 7.27
CA PHE A 352 -3.21 -14.92 7.21
C PHE A 352 -1.88 -14.27 7.54
N VAL A 353 -1.54 -13.21 6.81
CA VAL A 353 -0.45 -12.29 7.14
C VAL A 353 -1.01 -10.88 7.17
N ALA A 354 -0.89 -10.25 8.33
CA ALA A 354 -1.43 -8.94 8.58
C ALA A 354 -0.40 -8.00 9.20
N HIS A 355 -0.48 -6.73 8.81
CA HIS A 355 0.47 -5.70 9.22
C HIS A 355 -0.27 -4.38 9.48
N VAL A 356 0.10 -3.69 10.56
CA VAL A 356 -0.47 -2.40 11.00
C VAL A 356 0.68 -1.42 11.13
N THR A 357 0.77 -0.49 10.19
CA THR A 357 1.79 0.55 10.24
C THR A 357 1.50 1.48 11.39
N TRP A 358 2.51 1.80 12.20
CA TRP A 358 2.44 2.96 13.07
C TRP A 358 3.29 4.08 12.48
N ASN A 359 2.73 5.26 12.29
CA ASN A 359 3.47 6.37 11.71
C ASN A 359 2.84 7.69 12.17
N SER A 360 3.48 8.80 11.82
CA SER A 360 2.92 10.14 11.93
C SER A 360 1.69 10.27 11.01
N PHE A 361 0.62 10.91 11.48
CA PHE A 361 -0.67 10.88 10.78
C PHE A 361 -0.66 11.64 9.44
N GLU A 362 0.25 12.58 9.25
CA GLU A 362 0.46 13.33 8.02
C GLU A 362 1.04 12.48 6.87
N SER A 363 1.56 11.29 7.17
CA SER A 363 2.03 10.34 6.17
C SER A 363 0.88 9.67 5.38
N MET A 364 -0.38 9.83 5.79
CA MET A 364 -1.55 9.06 5.30
C MET A 364 -1.99 9.34 3.83
N THR A 365 -1.09 9.83 2.98
CA THR A 365 -1.22 9.79 1.52
C THR A 365 -0.72 8.44 1.02
N ARG A 366 -1.63 7.51 0.76
CA ARG A 366 -1.31 6.07 0.61
C ARG A 366 -1.57 5.54 -0.79
N GLN A 367 -0.71 4.63 -1.21
CA GLN A 367 -0.78 3.93 -2.50
C GLN A 367 -0.73 2.41 -2.28
N HIS A 368 -1.62 1.67 -2.92
CA HIS A 368 -1.45 0.24 -3.17
C HIS A 368 -0.75 0.11 -4.53
N LYS A 369 0.56 -0.11 -4.48
CA LYS A 369 1.44 0.01 -5.63
C LYS A 369 1.84 -1.36 -6.13
N THR A 370 1.75 -1.57 -7.44
CA THR A 370 2.25 -2.78 -8.09
C THR A 370 3.25 -2.43 -9.18
N TYR A 371 4.43 -3.02 -9.08
CA TYR A 371 5.46 -2.98 -10.10
C TYR A 371 5.51 -4.31 -10.82
N VAL A 372 5.26 -4.30 -12.13
CA VAL A 372 5.46 -5.45 -13.03
C VAL A 372 6.69 -5.15 -13.88
N LEU A 373 7.85 -5.46 -13.33
CA LEU A 373 9.16 -5.23 -13.95
C LEU A 373 9.82 -6.58 -14.29
N GLU A 374 11.03 -6.56 -14.82
CA GLU A 374 11.71 -7.77 -15.33
C GLU A 374 12.87 -8.26 -14.46
N ARG A 375 13.12 -9.58 -14.48
CA ARG A 375 14.23 -10.23 -13.75
C ARG A 375 15.61 -9.94 -14.41
N THR A 376 16.70 -10.14 -13.65
CA THR A 376 18.12 -9.91 -14.03
C THR A 376 19.02 -11.14 -13.98
N ASP A 377 18.50 -12.30 -13.58
CA ASP A 377 19.29 -13.51 -13.31
C ASP A 377 19.40 -14.47 -14.50
N LEU A 378 18.88 -14.10 -15.68
CA LEU A 378 19.23 -14.83 -16.91
C LEU A 378 20.75 -14.68 -17.11
N GLU A 379 21.43 -15.81 -17.22
CA GLU A 379 22.83 -15.86 -17.65
C GLU A 379 22.88 -15.66 -19.16
N GLN A 380 23.98 -15.08 -19.67
CA GLN A 380 24.21 -14.90 -21.11
C GLN A 380 23.90 -16.19 -21.88
N GLY A 381 22.78 -16.19 -22.61
CA GLY A 381 22.34 -17.31 -23.44
C GLY A 381 21.02 -17.97 -23.03
N GLU A 382 20.44 -17.62 -21.88
CA GLU A 382 19.06 -18.01 -21.56
C GLU A 382 18.05 -17.11 -22.31
N GLN A 383 17.16 -17.72 -23.10
CA GLN A 383 16.13 -16.97 -23.83
C GLN A 383 15.12 -16.36 -22.85
N PRO A 384 14.73 -15.07 -23.01
CA PRO A 384 13.64 -14.48 -22.24
C PRO A 384 12.33 -15.20 -22.52
N GLY A 385 11.95 -16.16 -21.68
CA GLY A 385 10.60 -16.72 -21.68
C GLY A 385 9.63 -15.76 -21.00
N GLU A 386 8.32 -15.88 -21.31
CA GLU A 386 7.23 -15.17 -20.58
C GLU A 386 7.29 -15.33 -19.04
N ALA A 387 8.07 -16.29 -18.52
CA ALA A 387 8.39 -16.50 -17.11
C ALA A 387 9.34 -15.44 -16.47
N ALA A 388 9.81 -14.45 -17.24
CA ALA A 388 10.74 -13.41 -16.79
C ALA A 388 10.08 -12.26 -15.99
N ARG A 389 8.76 -12.00 -16.21
CA ARG A 389 8.01 -10.92 -15.56
C ARG A 389 7.89 -11.11 -14.05
N LYS A 390 8.26 -10.09 -13.28
CA LYS A 390 8.21 -10.06 -11.82
C LYS A 390 7.26 -8.97 -11.34
N SER A 391 6.15 -9.40 -10.73
CA SER A 391 5.29 -8.51 -9.97
C SER A 391 5.73 -8.40 -8.50
N ILE A 392 5.72 -7.17 -7.98
CA ILE A 392 5.75 -6.88 -6.56
C ILE A 392 4.62 -5.91 -6.28
N THR A 393 3.72 -6.30 -5.40
CA THR A 393 2.63 -5.48 -4.88
C THR A 393 2.93 -5.10 -3.45
N MET A 394 2.68 -3.85 -3.08
CA MET A 394 2.99 -3.31 -1.76
C MET A 394 2.00 -2.23 -1.33
N SER A 395 1.86 -2.03 -0.02
CA SER A 395 1.44 -0.72 0.47
C SER A 395 2.61 0.25 0.33
N GLY A 396 2.34 1.51 0.03
CA GLY A 396 3.39 2.49 -0.16
C GLY A 396 2.86 3.93 -0.17
N TYR A 397 3.72 4.82 -0.64
CA TYR A 397 3.53 6.26 -0.60
C TYR A 397 3.96 6.88 -1.93
N PRO A 398 3.42 8.05 -2.32
CA PRO A 398 3.86 8.77 -3.51
C PRO A 398 5.36 9.09 -3.46
N GLY A 399 6.09 8.81 -4.55
CA GLY A 399 7.53 9.05 -4.67
C GLY A 399 8.43 8.00 -3.98
N LEU A 400 7.84 7.00 -3.30
CA LEU A 400 8.60 5.92 -2.70
C LEU A 400 8.52 4.65 -3.56
N ILE A 401 9.67 4.09 -3.91
CA ILE A 401 9.76 2.83 -4.68
C ILE A 401 9.67 1.58 -3.79
N SER A 402 9.68 1.77 -2.47
CA SER A 402 9.55 0.72 -1.46
C SER A 402 8.36 1.02 -0.54
N SER A 403 7.97 0.04 0.27
CA SER A 403 6.79 0.11 1.11
C SER A 403 6.96 1.06 2.30
N ILE A 404 8.07 0.94 3.02
CA ILE A 404 8.42 1.58 4.30
C ILE A 404 7.40 1.36 5.44
N ASP A 405 6.41 0.51 5.20
CA ASP A 405 5.46 0.08 6.22
C ASP A 405 6.09 -0.95 7.17
N ASP A 406 6.63 -2.10 6.72
CA ASP A 406 6.64 -2.67 5.36
C ASP A 406 5.61 -3.81 5.13
N TRP A 407 5.03 -3.87 3.93
CA TRP A 407 4.18 -4.99 3.49
C TRP A 407 4.26 -5.23 1.98
N TYR A 408 4.61 -6.45 1.56
CA TYR A 408 4.76 -6.85 0.16
C TYR A 408 4.12 -8.21 -0.14
N GLN A 409 3.59 -8.36 -1.35
CA GLN A 409 3.33 -9.63 -2.02
C GLN A 409 4.24 -9.73 -3.25
N THR A 410 4.96 -10.84 -3.40
CA THR A 410 5.88 -11.04 -4.51
C THR A 410 5.36 -12.07 -5.52
N HIS A 411 5.85 -11.98 -6.75
CA HIS A 411 5.64 -12.98 -7.80
C HIS A 411 6.07 -14.40 -7.40
N ARG A 412 6.98 -14.55 -6.42
CA ARG A 412 7.37 -15.87 -5.86
C ARG A 412 6.39 -16.41 -4.81
N ARG A 413 5.23 -15.78 -4.68
CA ARG A 413 4.22 -16.07 -3.63
C ARG A 413 4.81 -15.96 -2.22
N LEU A 414 5.74 -15.02 -2.02
CA LEU A 414 6.18 -14.62 -0.69
C LEU A 414 5.37 -13.41 -0.22
N VAL A 415 4.94 -13.43 1.03
CA VAL A 415 4.51 -12.23 1.75
C VAL A 415 5.64 -11.80 2.67
N VAL A 416 6.05 -10.54 2.54
CA VAL A 416 7.17 -9.96 3.29
C VAL A 416 6.65 -8.78 4.10
N THR A 417 6.91 -8.78 5.40
CA THR A 417 6.52 -7.69 6.32
C THR A 417 7.50 -7.60 7.47
N GLU A 418 7.47 -6.50 8.23
CA GLU A 418 8.39 -6.28 9.35
C GLU A 418 7.73 -5.51 10.51
N THR A 419 8.41 -5.46 11.66
CA THR A 419 8.23 -4.34 12.60
C THR A 419 9.59 -3.86 13.10
N THR A 420 9.75 -2.55 13.27
CA THR A 420 11.05 -1.95 13.62
C THR A 420 11.43 -2.23 15.05
N ILE A 421 12.60 -2.84 15.27
CA ILE A 421 13.10 -3.15 16.60
C ILE A 421 13.90 -1.98 17.17
N GLY A 422 13.78 -1.77 18.49
CA GLY A 422 14.59 -0.79 19.19
C GLY A 422 16.06 -1.20 19.26
N VAL A 423 16.97 -0.27 18.92
CA VAL A 423 18.41 -0.40 19.15
C VAL A 423 18.85 0.68 20.13
N TYR A 424 19.07 0.26 21.38
CA TYR A 424 19.40 1.13 22.51
C TYR A 424 20.91 1.20 22.79
N ASN A 425 21.65 0.20 22.35
CA ASN A 425 23.11 0.17 22.43
C ASN A 425 23.73 1.12 21.39
N GLN A 426 24.08 2.32 21.84
CA GLN A 426 24.60 3.39 20.98
C GLN A 426 25.96 3.05 20.34
N SER A 427 26.77 2.22 21.00
CA SER A 427 28.07 1.79 20.47
C SER A 427 27.95 1.08 19.12
N LEU A 428 26.83 0.38 18.86
CA LEU A 428 26.59 -0.24 17.55
C LEU A 428 26.54 0.79 16.41
N PHE A 429 25.91 1.94 16.64
CA PHE A 429 25.86 3.02 15.66
C PHE A 429 27.20 3.73 15.49
N GLU A 430 27.93 3.94 16.60
CA GLU A 430 29.25 4.56 16.57
C GLU A 430 30.27 3.68 15.82
N GLU A 431 30.36 2.41 16.21
CA GLU A 431 31.42 1.50 15.81
C GLU A 431 31.20 0.87 14.43
N HIS A 432 29.94 0.62 14.03
CA HIS A 432 29.66 -0.24 12.86
C HIS A 432 28.94 0.44 11.70
N LEU A 433 28.18 1.51 11.93
CA LEU A 433 27.49 2.19 10.84
C LEU A 433 28.49 2.92 9.94
N ARG A 434 28.45 2.63 8.63
CA ARG A 434 29.31 3.25 7.61
C ARG A 434 28.50 3.51 6.32
N PRO A 435 28.87 4.53 5.53
CA PRO A 435 28.14 4.87 4.30
C PRO A 435 28.36 3.85 3.18
N ARG A 436 29.45 3.05 3.18
CA ARG A 436 29.69 2.00 2.17
C ARG A 436 28.84 0.74 2.44
N THR A 437 27.53 0.90 2.36
CA THR A 437 26.50 -0.11 2.61
C THR A 437 25.31 0.11 1.68
N VAL A 438 24.44 -0.89 1.54
CA VAL A 438 23.19 -0.74 0.78
C VAL A 438 22.04 -0.43 1.74
N PRO A 439 21.29 0.67 1.56
CA PRO A 439 20.18 1.01 2.44
C PRO A 439 19.07 -0.04 2.41
N THR A 440 18.36 -0.19 3.53
CA THR A 440 17.30 -1.18 3.76
C THR A 440 16.24 -1.15 2.66
N PHE A 441 15.82 0.04 2.24
CA PHE A 441 14.79 0.19 1.21
C PHE A 441 15.22 -0.38 -0.16
N LEU A 442 16.53 -0.40 -0.47
CA LEU A 442 17.05 -1.07 -1.67
C LEU A 442 17.25 -2.57 -1.42
N ARG A 443 17.76 -2.96 -0.24
CA ARG A 443 17.98 -4.38 0.09
C ARG A 443 16.69 -5.19 0.08
N VAL A 444 15.59 -4.64 0.61
CA VAL A 444 14.27 -5.29 0.58
C VAL A 444 13.77 -5.49 -0.85
N LEU A 445 13.94 -4.49 -1.72
CA LEU A 445 13.56 -4.61 -3.13
C LEU A 445 14.44 -5.61 -3.87
N LEU A 446 15.76 -5.58 -3.64
CA LEU A 446 16.69 -6.55 -4.22
C LEU A 446 16.33 -7.98 -3.82
N ALA A 447 16.06 -8.24 -2.54
CA ALA A 447 15.62 -9.55 -2.07
C ALA A 447 14.26 -9.95 -2.67
N ASN A 448 13.28 -9.03 -2.72
CA ASN A 448 11.96 -9.30 -3.31
C ASN A 448 12.01 -9.63 -4.82
N TYR A 449 12.93 -9.03 -5.58
CA TYR A 449 13.09 -9.29 -7.01
C TYR A 449 13.93 -10.55 -7.31
N LEU A 450 14.99 -10.78 -6.53
CA LEU A 450 16.03 -11.77 -6.86
C LEU A 450 15.83 -13.12 -6.19
N SER A 451 15.12 -13.18 -5.07
CA SER A 451 14.93 -14.44 -4.35
C SER A 451 14.16 -15.47 -5.18
N SER A 452 14.46 -16.73 -4.90
CA SER A 452 13.62 -17.88 -5.20
C SER A 452 12.31 -17.82 -4.39
N ASP A 453 11.51 -18.89 -4.45
CA ASP A 453 10.33 -19.05 -3.61
C ASP A 453 10.65 -19.57 -2.19
N LEU A 454 11.93 -19.64 -1.82
CA LEU A 454 12.37 -20.02 -0.48
C LEU A 454 12.68 -18.78 0.38
N PRO A 455 12.04 -18.63 1.56
CA PRO A 455 12.34 -17.53 2.49
C PRO A 455 13.81 -17.45 2.94
N SER A 456 14.53 -18.58 3.01
CA SER A 456 15.94 -18.60 3.37
C SER A 456 16.82 -17.79 2.40
N ASP A 457 16.58 -17.97 1.11
CA ASP A 457 17.30 -17.27 0.04
C ASP A 457 16.98 -15.76 0.04
N TRP A 458 15.74 -15.40 0.39
CA TRP A 458 15.38 -14.00 0.63
C TRP A 458 16.26 -13.37 1.72
N PHE A 459 16.47 -14.06 2.84
CA PHE A 459 17.32 -13.57 3.93
C PHE A 459 18.82 -13.53 3.56
N ASP A 460 19.29 -14.49 2.76
CA ASP A 460 20.66 -14.51 2.24
C ASP A 460 20.94 -13.30 1.34
N LEU A 461 19.96 -12.88 0.52
CA LEU A 461 20.05 -11.67 -0.31
C LEU A 461 19.91 -10.39 0.52
N PHE A 462 18.91 -10.34 1.41
CA PHE A 462 18.62 -9.15 2.22
C PHE A 462 19.77 -8.77 3.16
N GLY A 463 20.50 -9.75 3.68
CA GLY A 463 21.62 -9.53 4.60
C GLY A 463 22.93 -9.08 3.94
N ARG A 464 23.02 -9.04 2.61
CA ARG A 464 24.22 -8.54 1.91
C ARG A 464 24.33 -7.02 2.05
N HIS A 465 25.57 -6.55 2.25
CA HIS A 465 25.87 -5.12 2.39
C HIS A 465 24.99 -4.40 3.43
N ASN A 466 24.60 -5.10 4.49
CA ASN A 466 23.73 -4.58 5.54
C ASN A 466 24.21 -3.22 6.04
N SER A 467 23.29 -2.25 6.03
CA SER A 467 23.50 -0.87 6.45
C SER A 467 23.47 -0.66 7.96
N GLY A 468 22.82 -1.56 8.70
CA GLY A 468 22.53 -1.37 10.12
C GLY A 468 21.57 -0.21 10.40
N THR A 469 20.89 0.30 9.37
CA THR A 469 19.87 1.35 9.47
C THR A 469 18.49 0.73 9.29
N TYR A 470 17.47 1.34 9.89
CA TYR A 470 16.10 0.82 9.82
C TYR A 470 16.04 -0.65 10.26
N ASN A 471 16.47 -0.88 11.50
CA ASN A 471 16.67 -2.21 12.06
C ASN A 471 15.33 -2.83 12.44
N ASN A 472 14.97 -3.91 11.76
CA ASN A 472 13.63 -4.50 11.85
C ASN A 472 13.69 -5.99 12.17
N GLN A 473 12.58 -6.51 12.71
CA GLN A 473 12.24 -7.93 12.67
C GLN A 473 11.43 -8.21 11.40
N TRP A 474 12.07 -8.79 10.41
CA TRP A 474 11.46 -9.20 9.14
C TRP A 474 10.80 -10.57 9.26
N MET A 475 9.67 -10.73 8.60
CA MET A 475 8.87 -11.95 8.51
C MET A 475 8.63 -12.25 7.03
N VAL A 476 9.06 -13.43 6.57
CA VAL A 476 8.88 -13.88 5.19
C VAL A 476 8.08 -15.17 5.20
N VAL A 477 6.89 -15.13 4.58
CA VAL A 477 5.92 -16.23 4.57
C VAL A 477 5.73 -16.74 3.14
N ARG A 478 5.95 -18.03 2.92
CA ARG A 478 5.76 -18.69 1.63
C ARG A 478 4.33 -19.21 1.49
N MET A 479 3.58 -18.68 0.52
CA MET A 479 2.17 -19.01 0.25
C MET A 479 2.00 -20.13 -0.80
N ALA A 480 2.92 -21.08 -0.86
CA ALA A 480 2.97 -22.07 -1.95
C ALA A 480 1.96 -23.23 -1.79
N ALA A 481 1.67 -23.64 -0.55
CA ALA A 481 0.83 -24.80 -0.25
C ALA A 481 -0.30 -24.45 0.72
N ARG A 482 -1.42 -25.18 0.62
CA ARG A 482 -2.53 -25.05 1.55
C ARG A 482 -2.01 -25.27 2.97
N PRO A 483 -2.27 -24.34 3.90
CA PRO A 483 -1.78 -24.49 5.27
C PRO A 483 -2.51 -25.64 5.95
N ASN A 484 -1.75 -26.43 6.69
CA ASN A 484 -2.22 -27.52 7.54
C ASN A 484 -1.73 -27.27 8.98
N ALA A 485 -1.96 -28.22 9.89
CA ALA A 485 -1.48 -28.11 11.26
C ALA A 485 0.07 -28.18 11.39
N ALA A 486 0.77 -28.76 10.41
CA ALA A 486 2.22 -28.96 10.42
C ALA A 486 2.82 -28.39 9.13
N LEU A 487 3.17 -27.10 9.18
CA LEU A 487 3.71 -26.39 8.03
C LEU A 487 5.03 -27.01 7.57
N PRO A 488 5.25 -27.16 6.25
CA PRO A 488 6.54 -27.60 5.74
C PRO A 488 7.68 -26.68 6.20
N PRO A 489 8.92 -27.20 6.34
CA PRO A 489 10.11 -26.36 6.48
C PRO A 489 10.17 -25.30 5.37
N ASN A 490 10.77 -24.16 5.68
CA ASN A 490 10.84 -22.98 4.80
C ASN A 490 9.46 -22.41 4.41
N THR A 491 8.44 -22.60 5.23
CA THR A 491 7.16 -21.87 5.08
C THR A 491 7.23 -20.49 5.73
N PHE A 492 7.90 -20.36 6.88
CA PHE A 492 7.97 -19.12 7.62
C PHE A 492 9.35 -18.89 8.20
N TRP A 493 9.97 -17.78 7.83
CA TRP A 493 11.24 -17.33 8.39
C TRP A 493 11.10 -15.98 9.06
N VAL A 494 11.88 -15.80 10.12
CA VAL A 494 12.04 -14.52 10.81
C VAL A 494 13.51 -14.16 10.84
N GLY A 495 13.82 -12.89 10.61
CA GLY A 495 15.17 -12.37 10.70
C GLY A 495 15.23 -10.97 11.31
N GLU A 496 16.28 -10.72 12.09
CA GLU A 496 16.48 -9.49 12.85
C GLU A 496 17.82 -8.88 12.52
N GLN A 497 17.79 -7.61 12.13
CA GLN A 497 18.96 -6.88 11.68
C GLN A 497 19.52 -5.99 12.79
N LEU A 498 20.85 -5.92 12.91
CA LEU A 498 21.57 -4.94 13.70
C LEU A 498 22.74 -4.34 12.91
N PRO A 499 23.27 -3.18 13.34
CA PRO A 499 24.58 -2.72 12.91
C PRO A 499 25.67 -3.77 13.15
N ALA A 500 26.47 -4.04 12.13
CA ALA A 500 27.62 -4.93 12.22
C ALA A 500 28.71 -4.51 11.24
N ALA A 501 29.96 -4.77 11.58
CA ALA A 501 31.06 -4.62 10.65
C ALA A 501 30.92 -5.63 9.50
N ALA A 502 31.15 -5.16 8.27
CA ALA A 502 31.22 -6.05 7.12
C ALA A 502 32.39 -7.04 7.30
N PRO A 503 32.20 -8.33 7.00
CA PRO A 503 33.31 -9.26 6.98
C PRO A 503 34.27 -8.91 5.82
N PRO A 504 35.53 -9.37 5.88
CA PRO A 504 36.47 -9.20 4.78
C PRO A 504 35.89 -9.76 3.47
N ALA A 505 36.11 -9.05 2.37
CA ALA A 505 35.74 -9.57 1.05
C ALA A 505 36.53 -10.86 0.75
N ALA A 506 35.90 -11.79 0.02
CA ALA A 506 36.56 -13.00 -0.45
C ALA A 506 37.73 -12.64 -1.41
N PRO A 507 38.79 -13.47 -1.50
CA PRO A 507 39.88 -13.23 -2.43
C PRO A 507 39.37 -13.03 -3.87
N GLY A 508 39.78 -11.94 -4.51
CA GLY A 508 39.32 -11.58 -5.86
C GLY A 508 37.99 -10.81 -5.93
N SER A 509 37.33 -10.55 -4.79
CA SER A 509 36.17 -9.65 -4.70
C SER A 509 36.54 -8.35 -4.01
N VAL A 510 35.99 -7.23 -4.49
CA VAL A 510 36.09 -5.92 -3.83
C VAL A 510 35.07 -5.78 -2.70
N TYR A 511 33.98 -6.55 -2.75
CA TYR A 511 32.86 -6.43 -1.82
C TYR A 511 32.54 -7.75 -1.11
N SER A 512 31.98 -7.65 0.10
CA SER A 512 31.44 -8.81 0.81
C SER A 512 30.06 -9.18 0.25
N ASN A 513 29.98 -10.35 -0.38
CA ASN A 513 28.71 -10.95 -0.85
C ASN A 513 28.08 -11.91 0.17
N VAL A 514 28.63 -11.97 1.39
CA VAL A 514 28.10 -12.79 2.49
C VAL A 514 27.10 -11.97 3.28
N SER A 515 26.03 -12.60 3.75
CA SER A 515 25.07 -12.01 4.69
C SER A 515 25.75 -11.72 6.04
N TYR A 516 25.56 -10.52 6.60
CA TYR A 516 26.13 -10.16 7.91
C TYR A 516 25.24 -9.18 8.68
N GLY A 517 25.37 -9.19 10.03
CA GLY A 517 24.55 -8.36 10.92
C GLY A 517 23.05 -8.68 10.88
N LEU A 518 22.70 -9.89 10.41
CA LEU A 518 21.35 -10.42 10.35
C LEU A 518 21.34 -11.78 11.07
N THR A 519 20.47 -11.93 12.07
CA THR A 519 20.17 -13.22 12.71
C THR A 519 18.83 -13.70 12.14
N ALA A 520 18.81 -14.78 11.37
CA ALA A 520 17.59 -15.30 10.74
C ALA A 520 17.45 -16.82 10.92
N ALA A 521 16.21 -17.29 11.05
CA ALA A 521 15.90 -18.71 11.25
C ALA A 521 14.56 -19.11 10.64
N ASP A 522 14.47 -20.39 10.26
CA ASP A 522 13.21 -21.06 9.93
C ASP A 522 12.38 -21.27 11.19
N LEU A 523 11.23 -20.59 11.26
CA LEU A 523 10.27 -20.68 12.36
C LEU A 523 8.98 -21.41 11.96
N SER A 524 8.99 -22.20 10.88
CA SER A 524 7.83 -22.98 10.43
C SER A 524 7.32 -23.95 11.51
N THR A 525 8.22 -24.65 12.20
CA THR A 525 7.88 -25.54 13.32
C THR A 525 7.32 -24.76 14.51
N HIS A 526 7.89 -23.59 14.82
CA HIS A 526 7.40 -22.74 15.89
C HIS A 526 5.97 -22.24 15.59
N LEU A 527 5.76 -21.70 14.37
CA LEU A 527 4.46 -21.20 13.91
C LEU A 527 3.39 -22.32 13.89
N SER A 528 3.78 -23.54 13.51
CA SER A 528 2.87 -24.71 13.57
C SER A 528 2.47 -25.03 15.01
N ALA A 529 3.42 -25.00 15.94
CA ALA A 529 3.18 -25.35 17.34
C ALA A 529 2.33 -24.31 18.08
N THR A 530 2.55 -23.01 17.83
CA THR A 530 1.80 -21.92 18.47
C THR A 530 0.51 -21.57 17.74
N GLY A 531 0.44 -21.87 16.43
CA GLY A 531 -0.65 -21.48 15.54
C GLY A 531 -0.66 -19.99 15.19
N TYR A 532 0.31 -19.19 15.65
CA TYR A 532 0.48 -17.79 15.29
C TYR A 532 1.91 -17.27 15.55
N TRP A 533 2.27 -16.20 14.87
CA TRP A 533 3.42 -15.35 15.19
C TRP A 533 2.93 -13.91 15.34
N ALA A 534 3.43 -13.18 16.33
CA ALA A 534 3.15 -11.77 16.51
C ALA A 534 4.46 -10.97 16.60
N SER A 535 4.46 -9.78 16.00
CA SER A 535 5.60 -8.86 16.00
C SER A 535 5.15 -7.48 16.47
N TYR A 536 5.98 -6.83 17.29
CA TYR A 536 5.59 -5.63 18.06
C TYR A 536 6.79 -4.83 18.56
N ASN A 537 7.78 -4.60 17.69
CA ASN A 537 8.94 -3.73 17.93
C ASN A 537 10.00 -4.22 18.92
N LEU A 538 9.96 -5.50 19.28
CA LEU A 538 10.96 -6.11 20.17
C LEU A 538 11.62 -7.30 19.46
N PRO A 539 12.94 -7.47 19.64
CA PRO A 539 13.65 -8.62 19.11
C PRO A 539 13.23 -9.90 19.83
N PHE A 540 13.09 -10.99 19.07
CA PHE A 540 12.81 -12.35 19.49
C PHE A 540 14.10 -13.12 19.75
N PHE A 541 15.12 -12.94 18.91
CA PHE A 541 16.37 -13.68 19.07
C PHE A 541 17.14 -13.13 20.27
N ARG A 542 17.55 -14.03 21.16
CA ARG A 542 18.20 -13.65 22.42
C ARG A 542 19.49 -12.85 22.20
N ASP A 543 20.30 -13.21 21.21
CA ASP A 543 21.53 -12.49 20.92
C ASP A 543 21.24 -11.05 20.45
N VAL A 544 20.17 -10.84 19.69
CA VAL A 544 19.70 -9.54 19.25
C VAL A 544 19.18 -8.73 20.45
N ASP A 545 18.33 -9.30 21.32
CA ASP A 545 17.84 -8.63 22.54
C ASP A 545 18.98 -8.15 23.47
N GLU A 546 20.03 -8.95 23.60
CA GLU A 546 21.20 -8.61 24.40
C GLU A 546 22.08 -7.55 23.70
N ARG A 547 22.43 -7.76 22.42
CA ARG A 547 23.33 -6.86 21.67
C ARG A 547 22.71 -5.50 21.36
N SER A 548 21.41 -5.45 21.05
CA SER A 548 20.68 -4.21 20.81
C SER A 548 20.57 -3.34 22.06
N GLY A 549 20.85 -3.89 23.25
CA GLY A 549 20.65 -3.21 24.53
C GLY A 549 19.19 -3.22 25.02
N THR A 550 18.27 -3.93 24.35
CA THR A 550 16.87 -4.04 24.79
C THR A 550 16.76 -4.69 26.17
N ALA A 551 17.57 -5.71 26.45
CA ALA A 551 17.64 -6.35 27.76
C ALA A 551 18.00 -5.34 28.88
N ALA A 552 18.95 -4.43 28.62
CA ALA A 552 19.36 -3.40 29.57
C ALA A 552 18.30 -2.32 29.74
N HIS A 553 17.69 -1.87 28.64
CA HIS A 553 16.65 -0.83 28.67
C HIS A 553 15.38 -1.28 29.41
N ARG A 554 15.11 -2.59 29.48
CA ARG A 554 14.03 -3.18 30.29
C ARG A 554 14.07 -2.78 31.76
N ALA A 555 15.25 -2.52 32.32
CA ALA A 555 15.39 -2.03 33.70
C ALA A 555 14.78 -0.63 33.90
N GLU A 556 14.73 0.19 32.85
CA GLU A 556 14.22 1.57 32.91
C GLU A 556 12.70 1.64 32.64
N VAL A 557 12.23 0.94 31.60
CA VAL A 557 10.84 1.04 31.12
C VAL A 557 9.96 -0.16 31.49
N GLY A 558 10.51 -1.12 32.25
CA GLY A 558 9.78 -2.27 32.75
C GLY A 558 9.31 -3.22 31.65
N THR A 559 8.07 -3.69 31.76
CA THR A 559 7.49 -4.69 30.84
C THR A 559 7.34 -4.19 29.40
N LEU A 560 7.46 -2.89 29.13
CA LEU A 560 7.42 -2.36 27.74
C LEU A 560 8.50 -2.95 26.85
N CYS A 561 9.67 -3.29 27.40
CA CYS A 561 10.79 -3.94 26.69
C CYS A 561 10.92 -5.43 27.03
N SER A 562 9.87 -6.06 27.53
CA SER A 562 9.80 -7.52 27.67
C SER A 562 9.11 -8.12 26.46
N TYR A 563 9.80 -9.00 25.73
CA TYR A 563 9.25 -9.62 24.53
C TYR A 563 7.93 -10.36 24.80
N ASN A 564 7.81 -11.07 25.94
CA ASN A 564 6.60 -11.83 26.28
C ASN A 564 5.58 -11.02 27.09
N GLU A 565 6.01 -10.00 27.84
CA GLU A 565 5.15 -9.30 28.82
C GLU A 565 4.71 -7.91 28.38
N THR A 566 5.21 -7.40 27.24
CA THR A 566 4.74 -6.14 26.69
C THR A 566 3.24 -6.20 26.37
N PRO A 567 2.47 -5.12 26.57
CA PRO A 567 1.03 -5.12 26.33
C PRO A 567 0.58 -5.76 25.02
N ARG A 568 1.26 -5.48 23.90
CA ARG A 568 0.91 -6.08 22.60
C ARG A 568 1.12 -7.58 22.55
N ALA A 569 2.21 -8.11 23.12
CA ALA A 569 2.45 -9.54 23.20
C ALA A 569 1.32 -10.25 23.95
N ARG A 570 0.91 -9.68 25.09
CA ARG A 570 -0.18 -10.22 25.91
C ARG A 570 -1.55 -10.10 25.25
N ILE A 571 -1.82 -9.00 24.53
CA ILE A 571 -3.05 -8.84 23.74
C ILE A 571 -3.08 -9.89 22.61
N PHE A 572 -2.00 -10.06 21.85
CA PHE A 572 -1.94 -11.07 20.80
C PHE A 572 -2.12 -12.49 21.35
N ALA A 573 -1.42 -12.84 22.43
CA ALA A 573 -1.57 -14.15 23.07
C ALA A 573 -3.02 -14.43 23.52
N ARG A 574 -3.71 -13.41 24.05
CA ARG A 574 -5.12 -13.50 24.48
C ARG A 574 -6.07 -13.63 23.29
N GLU A 575 -5.93 -12.78 22.27
CA GLU A 575 -6.94 -12.62 21.22
C GLU A 575 -6.75 -13.55 20.02
N GLN A 576 -5.52 -13.99 19.72
CA GLN A 576 -5.26 -14.86 18.57
C GLN A 576 -6.07 -16.17 18.61
N LEU A 577 -6.42 -16.63 19.82
CA LEU A 577 -7.22 -17.83 20.03
C LEU A 577 -8.62 -17.72 19.40
N ARG A 578 -9.14 -16.51 19.23
CA ARG A 578 -10.46 -16.22 18.62
C ARG A 578 -10.39 -16.04 17.11
N VAL A 579 -9.19 -15.89 16.54
CA VAL A 579 -9.02 -15.64 15.11
C VAL A 579 -9.24 -16.93 14.32
N ARG A 580 -10.31 -16.97 13.53
CA ARG A 580 -10.67 -18.08 12.63
C ARG A 580 -10.98 -17.62 11.21
N THR A 581 -11.38 -16.38 11.05
CA THR A 581 -11.82 -15.79 9.78
C THR A 581 -11.06 -14.51 9.45
N LEU A 582 -11.17 -14.07 8.20
CA LEU A 582 -10.67 -12.76 7.77
C LEU A 582 -11.24 -11.61 8.62
N GLY A 583 -12.53 -11.69 8.98
CA GLY A 583 -13.18 -10.68 9.82
C GLY A 583 -12.55 -10.59 11.22
N ASP A 584 -12.14 -11.71 11.80
CA ASP A 584 -11.47 -11.73 13.11
C ASP A 584 -10.07 -11.10 13.02
N VAL A 585 -9.33 -11.38 11.94
CA VAL A 585 -8.03 -10.73 11.69
C VAL A 585 -8.22 -9.22 11.57
N MET A 586 -9.20 -8.79 10.76
CA MET A 586 -9.53 -7.37 10.58
C MET A 586 -9.82 -6.67 11.90
N GLN A 587 -10.60 -7.31 12.78
CA GLN A 587 -10.94 -6.79 14.09
C GLN A 587 -9.73 -6.71 15.01
N LEU A 588 -8.91 -7.76 15.08
CA LEU A 588 -7.73 -7.80 15.93
C LEU A 588 -6.69 -6.75 15.52
N MET A 589 -6.41 -6.64 14.22
CA MET A 589 -5.43 -5.68 13.69
C MET A 589 -5.90 -4.22 13.81
N ARG A 590 -7.19 -4.00 14.08
CA ARG A 590 -7.75 -2.68 14.41
C ARG A 590 -8.10 -2.54 15.89
N SER A 591 -7.68 -3.46 16.75
CA SER A 591 -8.06 -3.43 18.16
C SER A 591 -7.31 -2.35 18.94
N ASN A 592 -8.09 -1.53 19.66
CA ASN A 592 -7.60 -0.59 20.66
C ASN A 592 -8.72 -0.29 21.66
N ASP A 593 -8.63 -0.88 22.84
CA ASP A 593 -9.59 -0.70 23.92
C ASP A 593 -8.93 -0.11 25.16
N TYR A 594 -7.98 0.82 24.95
CA TYR A 594 -7.05 1.28 25.98
C TYR A 594 -7.69 1.90 27.23
N ARG A 595 -8.98 2.25 27.17
CA ARG A 595 -9.70 2.83 28.31
C ARG A 595 -10.07 1.76 29.34
N GLU A 596 -10.40 0.56 28.85
CA GLU A 596 -10.94 -0.53 29.65
C GLU A 596 -9.96 -1.71 29.78
N ASP A 597 -9.11 -1.95 28.77
CA ASP A 597 -8.20 -3.09 28.77
C ASP A 597 -7.15 -2.94 29.89
N PRO A 598 -7.07 -3.89 30.84
CA PRO A 598 -6.07 -3.86 31.90
C PRO A 598 -4.64 -3.99 31.36
N LEU A 599 -4.44 -4.52 30.15
CA LEU A 599 -3.13 -4.58 29.51
C LEU A 599 -2.66 -3.21 29.02
N SER A 600 -3.53 -2.20 28.96
CA SER A 600 -3.17 -0.84 28.54
C SER A 600 -2.73 0.08 29.68
N LEU A 601 -2.47 -0.47 30.87
CA LEU A 601 -1.90 0.26 32.00
C LEU A 601 -0.42 0.60 31.77
N ILE A 602 -0.02 1.81 32.14
CA ILE A 602 1.39 2.23 32.07
C ILE A 602 2.17 1.51 33.17
N PRO A 603 3.22 0.73 32.83
CA PRO A 603 3.85 -0.17 33.79
C PRO A 603 4.83 0.52 34.75
N ASN A 604 5.39 1.68 34.39
CA ASN A 604 6.31 2.43 35.25
C ASN A 604 5.87 3.89 35.37
N CYS A 605 5.45 4.26 36.57
CA CYS A 605 5.00 5.61 36.94
C CYS A 605 5.93 6.28 37.96
N SER A 606 7.17 5.80 38.08
CA SER A 606 8.19 6.46 38.90
C SER A 606 8.41 7.91 38.45
N GLY A 607 8.71 8.80 39.40
CA GLY A 607 8.91 10.23 39.14
C GLY A 607 7.62 11.06 38.98
N THR A 608 6.44 10.44 39.00
CA THR A 608 5.16 11.16 39.12
C THR A 608 4.90 11.58 40.57
N ALA A 609 4.11 12.62 40.78
CA ALA A 609 3.86 13.18 42.11
C ALA A 609 3.23 12.20 43.11
N THR A 610 2.45 11.23 42.62
CA THR A 610 1.69 10.27 43.44
C THR A 610 2.19 8.84 43.30
N GLY A 611 3.22 8.59 42.48
CA GLY A 611 3.62 7.24 42.06
C GLY A 611 2.62 6.57 41.11
N VAL A 612 1.61 7.29 40.64
CA VAL A 612 0.57 6.83 39.71
C VAL A 612 0.57 7.75 38.50
N CYS A 613 0.61 7.17 37.30
CA CYS A 613 0.51 7.93 36.07
C CYS A 613 -0.88 8.55 35.94
N ASP A 614 -0.94 9.78 35.44
CA ASP A 614 -2.18 10.46 35.10
C ASP A 614 -2.15 10.90 33.63
N PRO A 615 -2.76 10.13 32.71
CA PRO A 615 -3.67 9.01 32.95
C PRO A 615 -2.92 7.71 33.28
N PRO A 616 -3.59 6.74 33.94
CA PRO A 616 -2.98 5.45 34.26
C PRO A 616 -2.82 4.53 33.04
N ARG A 617 -3.47 4.86 31.91
CA ARG A 617 -3.48 4.06 30.69
C ARG A 617 -3.05 4.90 29.49
N SER A 618 -2.46 4.24 28.50
CA SER A 618 -2.05 4.89 27.25
C SER A 618 -2.65 4.21 26.03
N ALA A 619 -3.14 5.01 25.09
CA ALA A 619 -3.66 4.58 23.80
C ALA A 619 -2.60 4.00 22.85
N PHE A 620 -1.31 4.04 23.23
CA PHE A 620 -0.23 3.30 22.56
C PHE A 620 -0.18 1.83 22.96
N LEU A 621 -0.75 1.45 24.10
CA LEU A 621 -0.66 0.08 24.63
C LEU A 621 -1.79 -0.79 24.07
N ALA A 622 -1.84 -0.90 22.75
CA ALA A 622 -2.83 -1.63 21.96
C ALA A 622 -2.20 -2.13 20.65
N VAL A 623 -2.88 -3.00 19.88
CA VAL A 623 -2.39 -3.44 18.56
C VAL A 623 -2.33 -2.27 17.57
N ALA A 624 -3.40 -1.47 17.52
CA ALA A 624 -3.52 -0.27 16.68
C ALA A 624 -3.49 1.01 17.52
N ALA A 625 -2.29 1.56 17.78
CA ALA A 625 -2.09 2.71 18.66
C ALA A 625 -2.86 3.98 18.22
N ARG A 626 -3.21 4.83 19.20
CA ARG A 626 -3.92 6.11 19.01
C ARG A 626 -3.30 7.25 19.85
N GLY A 627 -2.07 7.65 19.52
CA GLY A 627 -1.33 8.67 20.29
C GLY A 627 -2.02 10.04 20.38
N ASP A 628 -2.93 10.36 19.45
CA ASP A 628 -3.76 11.56 19.46
C ASP A 628 -4.83 11.58 20.57
N LEU A 629 -5.13 10.44 21.19
CA LEU A 629 -6.14 10.29 22.24
C LEU A 629 -5.56 10.36 23.65
N ASN A 630 -4.23 10.36 23.78
CA ASN A 630 -3.58 10.57 25.07
C ASN A 630 -3.68 12.05 25.45
N PRO A 631 -3.87 12.41 26.72
CA PRO A 631 -3.86 13.82 27.14
C PRO A 631 -2.44 14.41 27.08
N PRO A 632 -2.29 15.72 26.79
CA PRO A 632 -0.99 16.37 26.81
C PRO A 632 -0.38 16.38 28.22
N GLY A 633 0.95 16.45 28.31
CA GLY A 633 1.70 16.44 29.57
C GLY A 633 3.18 16.13 29.32
N GLY A 634 3.91 15.74 30.37
CA GLY A 634 5.29 15.30 30.31
C GLY A 634 5.58 14.09 31.19
N ALA A 635 6.86 13.89 31.50
CA ALA A 635 7.33 12.80 32.36
C ALA A 635 6.78 12.88 33.79
N GLU A 636 6.42 14.08 34.27
CA GLU A 636 5.75 14.28 35.55
C GLU A 636 4.35 13.64 35.64
N ARG A 637 3.73 13.35 34.48
CA ARG A 637 2.42 12.68 34.37
C ARG A 637 2.51 11.22 33.95
N TYR A 638 3.40 10.91 33.00
CA TYR A 638 3.51 9.57 32.38
C TYR A 638 4.69 8.74 32.90
N GLY A 639 5.48 9.29 33.83
CA GLY A 639 6.72 8.67 34.29
C GLY A 639 7.78 8.58 33.18
N PRO A 640 8.76 7.67 33.31
CA PRO A 640 9.85 7.53 32.34
C PRO A 640 9.39 7.10 30.94
N SER A 641 8.19 6.53 30.82
CA SER A 641 7.63 6.07 29.54
C SER A 641 6.98 7.18 28.71
N TYR A 642 6.94 8.43 29.19
CA TYR A 642 6.41 9.59 28.46
C TYR A 642 6.88 9.67 27.00
N PRO A 643 8.18 9.52 26.68
CA PRO A 643 8.67 9.66 25.30
C PRO A 643 7.97 8.71 24.32
N SER A 644 7.57 7.52 24.77
CA SER A 644 6.95 6.48 23.95
C SER A 644 5.43 6.39 24.09
N LEU A 645 4.86 6.92 25.18
CA LEU A 645 3.44 6.72 25.52
C LEU A 645 2.62 8.01 25.65
N GLY A 646 3.24 9.20 25.57
CA GLY A 646 2.58 10.50 25.71
C GLY A 646 1.71 10.90 24.50
N HIS A 647 1.07 12.07 24.58
CA HIS A 647 0.32 12.65 23.48
C HIS A 647 1.24 13.08 22.33
N ARG A 648 1.03 12.54 21.13
CA ARG A 648 1.87 12.85 19.97
C ARG A 648 1.20 12.49 18.65
N ASN A 649 1.71 13.12 17.59
CA ASN A 649 1.33 12.85 16.21
C ASN A 649 1.92 11.52 15.73
N HIS A 650 1.41 10.41 16.29
CA HIS A 650 1.87 9.07 15.97
C HIS A 650 0.81 8.04 16.40
N GLY A 651 0.62 7.01 15.60
CA GLY A 651 -0.26 5.90 15.92
C GLY A 651 -0.44 4.98 14.72
N ALA A 652 -1.34 4.01 14.82
CA ALA A 652 -1.67 3.15 13.70
C ALA A 652 -2.29 3.98 12.56
N THR A 653 -1.70 3.92 11.37
CA THR A 653 -2.15 4.67 10.19
C THR A 653 -2.83 3.79 9.16
N ASP A 654 -2.86 2.47 9.34
CA ASP A 654 -3.56 1.54 8.46
C ASP A 654 -3.81 0.17 9.10
N ALA A 655 -4.29 -0.78 8.30
CA ALA A 655 -3.96 -2.19 8.41
C ALA A 655 -4.02 -2.83 7.01
N LYS A 656 -3.14 -3.81 6.74
CA LYS A 656 -3.08 -4.60 5.49
C LYS A 656 -3.14 -6.08 5.82
N ILE A 657 -3.93 -6.83 5.06
CA ILE A 657 -4.11 -8.27 5.25
C ILE A 657 -4.12 -8.96 3.89
N THR A 658 -3.38 -10.05 3.78
CA THR A 658 -3.60 -11.05 2.74
C THR A 658 -3.61 -12.44 3.37
N SER A 659 -3.84 -13.45 2.55
CA SER A 659 -3.88 -14.82 2.98
C SER A 659 -3.43 -15.78 1.88
N TRP A 660 -3.20 -17.04 2.24
CA TRP A 660 -2.92 -18.09 1.26
C TRP A 660 -4.01 -18.13 0.19
N ARG A 661 -5.31 -18.13 0.56
CA ARG A 661 -6.42 -18.08 -0.42
C ARG A 661 -6.36 -16.84 -1.29
N SER A 662 -6.05 -15.68 -0.70
CA SER A 662 -5.97 -14.40 -1.40
C SER A 662 -4.83 -14.33 -2.44
N MET A 663 -3.86 -15.26 -2.39
CA MET A 663 -2.74 -15.33 -3.33
C MET A 663 -2.74 -16.59 -4.21
N THR A 664 -3.66 -17.53 -3.98
CA THR A 664 -3.69 -18.84 -4.67
C THR A 664 -5.05 -19.22 -5.24
N ALA A 665 -6.14 -18.60 -4.80
CA ALA A 665 -7.47 -18.93 -5.31
C ALA A 665 -7.60 -18.55 -6.79
N ALA A 666 -8.03 -19.51 -7.60
CA ALA A 666 -8.39 -19.31 -9.00
C ALA A 666 -9.82 -18.75 -9.18
N ASP A 667 -10.55 -18.55 -8.08
CA ASP A 667 -12.01 -18.35 -8.09
C ASP A 667 -12.48 -17.03 -8.73
N ASP A 668 -11.58 -16.05 -8.90
CA ASP A 668 -11.85 -14.81 -9.65
C ASP A 668 -11.27 -14.83 -11.08
N ALA A 669 -10.51 -15.86 -11.45
CA ALA A 669 -10.01 -16.01 -12.80
C ALA A 669 -11.15 -16.51 -13.69
N ALA A 670 -11.93 -15.57 -14.24
CA ALA A 670 -12.65 -15.82 -15.47
C ALA A 670 -11.69 -16.52 -16.44
N ALA A 671 -12.05 -17.73 -16.88
CA ALA A 671 -11.16 -18.66 -17.57
C ALA A 671 -10.23 -17.92 -18.57
N GLY A 672 -8.95 -17.79 -18.21
CA GLY A 672 -7.92 -17.12 -19.01
C GLY A 672 -7.33 -15.81 -18.48
N ALA A 673 -7.73 -15.30 -17.30
CA ALA A 673 -7.25 -14.01 -16.76
C ALA A 673 -5.95 -14.04 -15.91
N GLY A 674 -5.29 -15.20 -15.75
CA GLY A 674 -4.11 -15.33 -14.88
C GLY A 674 -4.44 -15.23 -13.38
N THR A 675 -3.46 -15.50 -12.52
CA THR A 675 -3.60 -15.44 -11.06
C THR A 675 -3.74 -13.97 -10.62
N VAL A 676 -4.70 -13.66 -9.74
CA VAL A 676 -4.90 -12.31 -9.16
C VAL A 676 -4.60 -12.36 -7.66
N TYR A 677 -3.75 -11.47 -7.17
CA TYR A 677 -3.51 -11.30 -5.75
C TYR A 677 -4.53 -10.34 -5.13
N VAL A 678 -4.97 -10.66 -3.93
CA VAL A 678 -5.94 -9.86 -3.17
C VAL A 678 -5.32 -9.33 -1.88
N SER A 679 -5.57 -8.06 -1.63
CA SER A 679 -5.17 -7.31 -0.43
C SER A 679 -6.41 -6.71 0.21
N TYR A 680 -6.57 -6.89 1.51
CA TYR A 680 -7.59 -6.19 2.29
C TYR A 680 -6.92 -5.10 3.10
N MET A 681 -7.28 -3.84 2.83
CA MET A 681 -6.54 -2.69 3.36
C MET A 681 -7.49 -1.63 3.93
N VAL A 682 -7.13 -0.99 5.02
CA VAL A 682 -7.85 0.17 5.58
C VAL A 682 -6.84 1.27 5.85
N ASN A 683 -7.15 2.50 5.45
CA ASN A 683 -6.30 3.66 5.75
C ASN A 683 -6.87 4.45 6.95
N GLY A 684 -5.97 4.92 7.79
CA GLY A 684 -6.17 5.84 8.89
C GLY A 684 -6.29 5.19 10.27
N PRO A 685 -6.38 6.00 11.34
CA PRO A 685 -6.42 5.50 12.72
C PRO A 685 -7.66 4.69 13.11
N THR A 686 -7.51 3.70 13.98
CA THR A 686 -8.63 2.83 14.34
C THR A 686 -9.75 3.55 15.11
N THR A 687 -11.02 3.23 14.83
CA THR A 687 -12.16 3.53 15.73
C THR A 687 -12.46 2.39 16.70
N ALA A 688 -11.74 1.27 16.59
CA ALA A 688 -11.97 0.05 17.35
C ALA A 688 -13.44 -0.43 17.30
N GLY A 689 -14.05 -0.35 16.10
CA GLY A 689 -15.46 -0.67 15.90
C GLY A 689 -16.42 0.36 16.48
N GLY A 690 -16.04 1.65 16.49
CA GLY A 690 -16.83 2.75 17.04
C GLY A 690 -16.63 3.03 18.53
N ARG A 691 -15.78 2.27 19.24
CA ARG A 691 -15.44 2.51 20.65
C ARG A 691 -14.55 3.74 20.87
N LEU A 692 -13.73 4.07 19.87
CA LEU A 692 -12.87 5.25 19.87
C LEU A 692 -13.42 6.31 18.90
N PRO A 693 -13.24 7.61 19.23
CA PRO A 693 -13.64 8.67 18.32
C PRO A 693 -12.81 8.59 17.03
N ARG A 694 -13.47 8.91 15.91
CA ARG A 694 -12.81 9.03 14.61
C ARG A 694 -11.75 10.11 14.65
N PHE A 695 -10.60 9.83 14.03
CA PHE A 695 -9.55 10.82 13.88
C PHE A 695 -10.02 11.97 12.99
N ARG A 696 -9.67 13.19 13.39
CA ARG A 696 -9.96 14.41 12.62
C ARG A 696 -8.87 15.44 12.86
N TRP A 697 -8.29 15.93 11.78
CA TRP A 697 -7.38 17.07 11.81
C TRP A 697 -8.09 18.31 12.36
N ARG A 698 -7.48 18.95 13.37
CA ARG A 698 -7.93 20.21 13.95
C ARG A 698 -6.74 21.03 14.43
N LYS A 699 -6.89 22.37 14.38
CA LYS A 699 -5.87 23.29 14.88
C LYS A 699 -5.57 22.99 16.35
N GLY A 700 -4.29 22.96 16.71
CA GLY A 700 -3.83 22.70 18.07
C GLY A 700 -3.99 21.26 18.54
N LEU A 701 -4.25 20.30 17.64
CA LEU A 701 -4.24 18.88 17.99
C LEU A 701 -2.87 18.45 18.54
N PHE A 702 -1.78 18.95 17.94
CA PHE A 702 -0.41 18.72 18.38
C PHE A 702 0.31 20.04 18.59
N THR A 703 1.35 20.04 19.45
CA THR A 703 2.18 21.23 19.73
C THR A 703 2.82 21.76 18.44
N SER A 704 3.32 20.86 17.61
CA SER A 704 3.75 21.16 16.25
C SER A 704 2.77 20.50 15.29
N MET A 705 1.98 21.31 14.59
CA MET A 705 1.05 20.81 13.58
C MET A 705 1.81 20.58 12.27
N PRO A 706 1.72 19.39 11.66
CA PRO A 706 2.23 19.18 10.32
C PRO A 706 1.32 19.87 9.29
N PRO A 707 1.82 20.11 8.07
CA PRO A 707 0.97 20.31 6.90
C PRO A 707 0.12 19.06 6.64
N VAL A 708 -1.07 19.24 6.05
CA VAL A 708 -2.05 18.16 5.80
C VAL A 708 -2.59 18.21 4.37
N TRP A 709 -1.74 18.60 3.43
CA TRP A 709 -2.08 18.75 2.02
C TRP A 709 -2.51 17.43 1.40
N GLY A 710 -3.58 17.46 0.61
CA GLY A 710 -4.13 16.27 -0.05
C GLY A 710 -4.70 15.20 0.90
N LEU A 711 -4.70 15.43 2.22
CA LEU A 711 -5.24 14.48 3.19
C LEU A 711 -6.73 14.69 3.40
N PRO A 712 -7.53 13.62 3.53
CA PRO A 712 -8.93 13.75 3.86
C PRO A 712 -9.08 14.34 5.27
N THR A 713 -10.02 15.28 5.42
CA THR A 713 -10.34 15.90 6.73
C THR A 713 -11.04 14.93 7.69
N TYR A 714 -11.58 13.83 7.16
CA TYR A 714 -12.29 12.81 7.90
C TYR A 714 -11.92 11.41 7.41
N GLN A 715 -11.79 10.48 8.35
CA GLN A 715 -11.38 9.12 8.08
C GLN A 715 -12.56 8.15 7.93
N ARG A 716 -12.47 7.28 6.91
CA ARG A 716 -13.31 6.08 6.80
C ARG A 716 -12.58 4.90 7.46
N ASP A 717 -13.30 4.14 8.29
CA ASP A 717 -12.76 2.96 9.00
C ASP A 717 -13.37 1.69 8.41
N VAL A 718 -13.13 1.49 7.11
CA VAL A 718 -13.68 0.38 6.32
C VAL A 718 -12.54 -0.24 5.52
N TYR A 719 -12.45 -1.57 5.54
CA TYR A 719 -11.52 -2.28 4.70
C TYR A 719 -11.97 -2.23 3.24
N VAL A 720 -11.04 -1.99 2.33
CA VAL A 720 -11.23 -2.17 0.91
C VAL A 720 -10.50 -3.39 0.42
N ARG A 721 -11.08 -4.02 -0.59
CA ARG A 721 -10.51 -5.15 -1.29
C ARG A 721 -9.82 -4.63 -2.56
N LEU A 722 -8.51 -4.70 -2.59
CA LEU A 722 -7.68 -4.29 -3.72
C LEU A 722 -7.07 -5.53 -4.37
N THR A 723 -7.00 -5.51 -5.70
CA THR A 723 -6.46 -6.59 -6.51
C THR A 723 -5.17 -6.17 -7.17
N ALA A 724 -4.30 -7.13 -7.49
CA ALA A 724 -3.10 -6.90 -8.26
C ALA A 724 -2.77 -8.10 -9.16
N PRO A 725 -2.05 -7.87 -10.26
CA PRO A 725 -1.47 -8.92 -11.08
C PRO A 725 -0.65 -9.93 -10.27
N GLY A 726 -1.08 -11.19 -10.26
CA GLY A 726 -0.28 -12.31 -9.78
C GLY A 726 0.76 -12.77 -10.81
N PRO A 727 1.53 -13.82 -10.49
CA PRO A 727 2.68 -14.25 -11.29
C PRO A 727 2.32 -14.77 -12.69
N ASP A 728 1.07 -15.20 -12.90
CA ASP A 728 0.59 -15.74 -14.17
C ASP A 728 -0.33 -14.76 -14.92
N ASP A 729 -0.44 -13.49 -14.49
CA ASP A 729 -1.19 -12.47 -15.25
C ASP A 729 -0.49 -12.23 -16.59
N ARG A 730 -1.07 -12.80 -17.65
CA ARG A 730 -0.52 -12.74 -19.01
C ARG A 730 -0.58 -11.35 -19.62
N GLY A 731 -1.26 -10.40 -18.98
CA GLY A 731 -1.52 -9.09 -19.54
C GLY A 731 -2.46 -9.23 -20.74
N SER A 732 -3.65 -8.67 -20.66
CA SER A 732 -4.52 -8.56 -21.82
C SER A 732 -3.97 -7.48 -22.78
N GLY A 733 -2.83 -7.76 -23.41
CA GLY A 733 -2.21 -6.95 -24.47
C GLY A 733 -2.77 -7.21 -25.86
N ALA A 734 -3.89 -7.94 -25.98
CA ALA A 734 -4.63 -8.06 -27.22
C ALA A 734 -6.03 -7.49 -26.98
N ALA A 735 -6.33 -6.40 -27.69
CA ALA A 735 -7.67 -5.87 -27.83
C ALA A 735 -8.68 -7.01 -27.96
N ARG A 736 -9.73 -7.00 -27.13
CA ARG A 736 -10.89 -7.89 -27.28
C ARG A 736 -12.08 -7.12 -27.89
N PRO A 737 -12.20 -6.98 -29.22
CA PRO A 737 -13.48 -6.60 -29.81
C PRO A 737 -14.45 -7.80 -29.90
N ALA A 738 -13.95 -9.03 -30.09
CA ALA A 738 -14.79 -10.12 -30.58
C ALA A 738 -15.85 -10.67 -29.59
N ALA A 739 -15.55 -10.73 -28.29
CA ALA A 739 -16.48 -11.32 -27.31
C ALA A 739 -17.69 -10.42 -27.02
N GLY A 740 -17.49 -9.09 -26.99
CA GLY A 740 -18.57 -8.12 -26.82
C GLY A 740 -19.55 -8.12 -28.00
N TYR A 741 -19.06 -8.31 -29.22
CA TYR A 741 -19.91 -8.38 -30.42
C TYR A 741 -20.80 -9.63 -30.46
N VAL A 742 -20.29 -10.78 -30.00
CA VAL A 742 -21.09 -12.02 -29.94
C VAL A 742 -22.19 -11.90 -28.90
N VAL A 743 -21.89 -11.37 -27.71
CA VAL A 743 -22.90 -11.18 -26.65
C VAL A 743 -23.94 -10.13 -27.08
N ALA A 744 -23.52 -9.01 -27.67
CA ALA A 744 -24.46 -7.99 -28.18
C ALA A 744 -25.35 -8.53 -29.31
N ALA A 745 -24.80 -9.33 -30.23
CA ALA A 745 -25.57 -9.96 -31.31
C ALA A 745 -26.59 -10.99 -30.77
N VAL A 746 -26.21 -11.80 -29.78
CA VAL A 746 -27.11 -12.75 -29.11
C VAL A 746 -28.22 -12.00 -28.36
N CYS A 747 -27.88 -10.95 -27.62
CA CYS A 747 -28.88 -10.11 -26.93
C CYS A 747 -29.86 -9.46 -27.93
N ALA A 748 -29.36 -8.95 -29.07
CA ALA A 748 -30.21 -8.37 -30.11
C ALA A 748 -31.13 -9.43 -30.76
N LEU A 749 -30.64 -10.63 -31.03
CA LEU A 749 -31.44 -11.74 -31.57
C LEU A 749 -32.54 -12.18 -30.61
N VAL A 750 -32.23 -12.28 -29.31
CA VAL A 750 -33.23 -12.59 -28.27
C VAL A 750 -34.28 -11.49 -28.16
N LEU A 751 -33.88 -10.22 -28.29
CA LEU A 751 -34.80 -9.08 -28.28
C LEU A 751 -35.77 -9.12 -29.47
N VAL A 752 -35.25 -9.40 -30.67
CA VAL A 752 -36.06 -9.54 -31.89
C VAL A 752 -37.04 -10.71 -31.74
N ALA A 753 -36.58 -11.86 -31.23
CA ALA A 753 -37.44 -13.02 -30.98
C ALA A 753 -38.56 -12.71 -29.97
N ALA A 754 -38.24 -11.97 -28.89
CA ALA A 754 -39.22 -11.55 -27.89
C ALA A 754 -40.26 -10.57 -28.45
N VAL A 755 -39.84 -9.59 -29.26
CA VAL A 755 -40.75 -8.63 -29.91
C VAL A 755 -41.67 -9.36 -30.90
N VAL A 756 -41.14 -10.29 -31.69
CA VAL A 756 -41.93 -11.11 -32.62
C VAL A 756 -42.95 -11.97 -31.85
N TYR A 757 -42.54 -12.57 -30.73
CA TYR A 757 -43.42 -13.39 -29.90
C TYR A 757 -44.56 -12.56 -29.27
N VAL A 758 -44.25 -11.39 -28.72
CA VAL A 758 -45.24 -10.48 -28.13
C VAL A 758 -46.20 -9.94 -29.20
N ALA A 759 -45.69 -9.56 -30.38
CA ALA A 759 -46.51 -9.12 -31.50
C ALA A 759 -47.44 -10.23 -32.02
N ALA A 760 -46.98 -11.48 -32.07
CA ALA A 760 -47.79 -12.64 -32.42
C ALA A 760 -48.90 -12.89 -31.39
N LYS A 761 -48.58 -12.82 -30.09
CA LYS A 761 -49.56 -12.93 -28.99
C LYS A 761 -50.59 -11.80 -28.98
N ALA A 762 -50.17 -10.57 -29.25
CA ALA A 762 -51.07 -9.41 -29.33
C ALA A 762 -52.04 -9.51 -30.52
N ARG A 763 -51.57 -9.98 -31.69
CA ARG A 763 -52.44 -10.29 -32.84
C ARG A 763 -53.44 -11.41 -32.52
N GLN A 764 -53.01 -12.42 -31.77
CA GLN A 764 -53.88 -13.50 -31.33
C GLN A 764 -54.96 -13.01 -30.35
N ALA A 765 -54.63 -12.07 -29.46
CA ALA A 765 -55.60 -11.46 -28.53
C ALA A 765 -56.62 -10.55 -29.22
N GLN A 766 -56.24 -9.87 -30.31
CA GLN A 766 -57.16 -9.04 -31.10
C GLN A 766 -58.20 -9.85 -31.90
N GLN A 767 -57.93 -11.14 -32.18
CA GLN A 767 -58.89 -12.03 -32.85
C GLN A 767 -60.04 -12.50 -31.93
N TYR A 768 -59.96 -12.27 -30.61
CA TYR A 768 -60.98 -12.68 -29.64
C TYR A 768 -61.74 -11.52 -28.98
N ALA A 769 -61.55 -10.28 -29.43
CA ALA A 769 -62.28 -9.12 -28.92
C ALA A 769 -63.69 -9.04 -29.52
N VAL A 770 -64.68 -9.59 -28.81
CA VAL A 770 -66.12 -9.45 -29.13
C VAL A 770 -66.57 -8.00 -28.88
N PRO A 771 -67.32 -7.35 -29.79
CA PRO A 771 -67.82 -5.99 -29.56
C PRO A 771 -69.03 -6.01 -28.63
N ARG A 772 -69.03 -5.22 -27.54
CA ARG A 772 -70.26 -4.92 -26.78
C ARG A 772 -70.86 -3.60 -27.28
N GLY A 773 -72.03 -3.71 -27.91
CA GLY A 773 -72.90 -2.59 -28.24
C GLY A 773 -74.23 -2.66 -27.47
N GLN A 774 -74.58 -1.50 -26.89
CA GLN A 774 -75.91 -0.92 -26.67
C GLN A 774 -76.80 -1.28 -25.44
N PRO A 775 -77.69 -0.33 -25.01
CA PRO A 775 -78.03 -0.03 -23.61
C PRO A 775 -79.54 -0.15 -23.23
N ALA A 776 -79.89 0.31 -22.01
CA ALA A 776 -81.23 0.48 -21.38
C ALA A 776 -81.78 -0.77 -20.64
N ALA A 777 -82.53 -0.74 -19.52
CA ALA A 777 -83.07 0.27 -18.61
C ALA A 777 -83.51 -0.43 -17.28
N GLU A 778 -83.74 0.39 -16.24
CA GLU A 778 -84.64 0.24 -15.07
C GLU A 778 -84.72 -1.05 -14.22
N ALA A 779 -84.48 -0.87 -12.92
CA ALA A 779 -85.47 -1.00 -11.83
C ALA A 779 -84.85 -1.59 -10.55
N ALA A 780 -84.89 -0.82 -9.46
CA ALA A 780 -84.84 -1.36 -8.09
C ALA A 780 -86.19 -2.06 -7.80
N PRO A 781 -86.30 -3.02 -6.83
CA PRO A 781 -86.18 -2.67 -5.41
C PRO A 781 -85.63 -3.77 -4.45
N LEU A 782 -85.17 -3.28 -3.29
CA LEU A 782 -85.33 -3.76 -1.91
C LEU A 782 -85.26 -5.27 -1.54
N LEU A 783 -84.45 -5.48 -0.49
CA LEU A 783 -84.63 -6.36 0.69
C LEU A 783 -84.54 -7.89 0.51
N ALA A 784 -83.46 -8.46 1.04
CA ALA A 784 -83.46 -9.22 2.30
C ALA A 784 -82.04 -9.30 2.87
#